data_AF-A0A1B8GM44-F1
#
_entry.id   AF-A0A1B8GM44-F1
#
_cell.length_a   1.000
_cell.length_b   1.000
_cell.length_c   1.000
_cell.angle_alpha   90.00
_cell.angle_beta   90.00
_cell.angle_gamma   90.00
#
_symmetry.space_group_name_H-M   'P 1'
#
loop_
_entity.id
_entity.type
_entity.pdbx_description
1 polymer ?
#
loop_
_entity_poly.entity_id
_entity_poly.type
_entity_poly.pdbx_seq_one_letter_code
_entity_poly.pdbx_strand_id
1 'polypeptide(L)'
;MTSHGVPRIAAATVRTEQQRQDEVAKIEKYQALVDLIETKIHEHQYTSEVLDLTSKLLTKNPEYYTIWNVRRRLLTSGLFSKSSDGPLPSTQQPSTSQAKTTNSPSEKLPSSTSTSNAASNETPRSPTPQNPGSNGTTLELIKDDLSFLVPLLKQWPKCYWIWNHRIWLLQQATLRLEVPVARRLWEEELGLCNYMLVRDSRNFHGWGYRRMVVEKLESPALNGKSLVEEEFAYTTKMVNTNLSNFSAWHNRSQLIPRLLDERNAIDEARKEFLDEEFDTMRNALWTDASDQSLWFYHQFLMVTLLDRTVSILPNFTTEQRIEYANSQIDDLKEMLDGAEDCKWIYNGLYEYTLAICRTCERQPTTDELQDLKLWLGELKKLDPDIEAFESKGLGRYDPATLNRIWFSQQPPNIARLDTFLAVYGYSSTSPLGPSSHDPNDLCSLLIMLSLKDDSFPSLASRCAISALSYYYLGMEMAAAVSKTNALRALQASIEAPELSQAMQMMAASMLLCILETLDFNSPALSWTIFFCGTKRIANLVTEKDDTYFGEKALLMDWIFYHDVMYKFSIRHWDNKNADQIELAGQRKLISKAVFAPERLTVVPILGCSLELMDLICQVIDVVLDHNDAGYQSESHMAIIKSLEIRLQNLEQRHSGISEIDSGEAAHQVRVAEVFRLATLIYLLRLAKGESVGHKAYNLAVASAFDVLGQCVFCERPWPMFIIGLEARTDEQRSIILTVFRESLRRQPHGTMSLADRMVRDAWTQQDLCKDEIDHLLAEFLDASALNPNYIQAGINCLMNLSTKDCGGLEQYDLRRYDIVFNSGYDGH
;
A
#
# COMPACT_ATOMS: atom_id res chain seq x y z
N MET A 1 0.22 -19.00 7.36
CA MET A 1 -1.17 -19.29 6.92
C MET A 1 -1.49 -20.75 7.24
N THR A 2 -2.55 -21.02 8.00
CA THR A 2 -3.13 -22.36 8.14
C THR A 2 -4.05 -22.62 6.95
N SER A 3 -3.90 -23.76 6.26
CA SER A 3 -4.75 -24.07 5.10
C SER A 3 -6.16 -24.46 5.54
N HIS A 4 -7.17 -23.80 4.99
CA HIS A 4 -8.56 -24.20 5.21
C HIS A 4 -8.84 -25.53 4.50
N GLY A 5 -9.63 -26.40 5.14
CA GLY A 5 -9.99 -27.71 4.59
C GLY A 5 -9.14 -28.89 5.08
N VAL A 6 -8.20 -28.69 6.02
CA VAL A 6 -7.67 -29.81 6.82
C VAL A 6 -8.85 -30.50 7.51
N PRO A 7 -9.13 -31.80 7.24
CA PRO A 7 -10.18 -32.51 7.95
C PRO A 7 -9.88 -32.51 9.45
N ARG A 8 -10.90 -32.45 10.31
CA ARG A 8 -10.71 -32.82 11.72
C ARG A 8 -10.26 -34.28 11.75
N ILE A 9 -8.96 -34.52 11.93
CA ILE A 9 -8.40 -35.86 11.94
C ILE A 9 -8.93 -36.57 13.19
N ALA A 10 -9.93 -37.42 13.00
CA ALA A 10 -10.33 -38.39 14.01
C ALA A 10 -9.12 -39.26 14.33
N ALA A 11 -8.60 -39.11 15.55
CA ALA A 11 -7.46 -39.80 16.17
C ALA A 11 -6.56 -40.62 15.21
N ALA A 12 -5.62 -39.93 14.56
CA ALA A 12 -4.38 -40.49 13.99
C ALA A 12 -4.49 -41.90 13.38
N THR A 13 -5.31 -42.08 12.33
CA THR A 13 -5.13 -43.22 11.41
C THR A 13 -3.72 -43.14 10.82
N VAL A 14 -2.81 -44.00 11.30
CA VAL A 14 -1.45 -44.14 10.78
C VAL A 14 -1.55 -44.42 9.29
N ARG A 15 -1.02 -43.50 8.45
CA ARG A 15 -0.98 -43.69 7.00
C ARG A 15 -0.24 -45.00 6.71
N THR A 16 -0.84 -45.85 5.88
CA THR A 16 -0.19 -47.11 5.51
C THR A 16 1.09 -46.81 4.73
N GLU A 17 2.06 -47.73 4.77
CA GLU A 17 3.31 -47.51 4.04
C GLU A 17 3.08 -47.37 2.53
N GLN A 18 2.07 -48.04 1.97
CA GLN A 18 1.60 -47.79 0.59
C GLN A 18 1.13 -46.35 0.40
N GLN A 19 0.31 -45.80 1.30
CA GLN A 19 -0.14 -44.40 1.22
C GLN A 19 1.02 -43.41 1.30
N ARG A 20 2.04 -43.70 2.12
CA ARG A 20 3.28 -42.90 2.15
C ARG A 20 4.05 -42.95 0.84
N GLN A 21 4.23 -44.15 0.26
CA GLN A 21 4.91 -44.31 -1.03
C GLN A 21 4.13 -43.64 -2.16
N ASP A 22 2.80 -43.75 -2.16
CA ASP A 22 1.91 -43.05 -3.08
C ASP A 22 1.95 -41.52 -2.90
N GLU A 23 2.26 -41.00 -1.71
CA GLU A 23 2.46 -39.56 -1.45
C GLU A 23 3.85 -39.10 -1.94
N VAL A 24 4.91 -39.84 -1.63
CA VAL A 24 6.28 -39.55 -2.11
C VAL A 24 6.32 -39.53 -3.65
N ALA A 25 5.76 -40.56 -4.30
CA ALA A 25 5.70 -40.63 -5.77
C ALA A 25 4.80 -39.56 -6.42
N LYS A 26 3.97 -38.82 -5.64
CA LYS A 26 3.25 -37.62 -6.11
C LYS A 26 4.09 -36.35 -5.91
N ILE A 27 4.86 -36.27 -4.83
CA ILE A 27 5.78 -35.16 -4.52
C ILE A 27 6.90 -35.12 -5.56
N GLU A 28 7.56 -36.25 -5.84
CA GLU A 28 8.60 -36.36 -6.87
C GLU A 28 8.11 -35.89 -8.25
N LYS A 29 6.90 -36.34 -8.66
CA LYS A 29 6.24 -35.94 -9.92
C LYS A 29 5.75 -34.49 -9.93
N TYR A 30 5.64 -33.85 -8.76
CA TYR A 30 5.34 -32.43 -8.65
C TYR A 30 6.63 -31.61 -8.74
N GLN A 31 7.69 -32.01 -8.03
CA GLN A 31 9.02 -31.38 -8.08
C GLN A 31 9.58 -31.41 -9.50
N ALA A 32 9.64 -32.57 -10.15
CA ALA A 32 10.12 -32.68 -11.53
C ALA A 32 9.29 -31.86 -12.55
N LEU A 33 8.05 -31.47 -12.22
CA LEU A 33 7.24 -30.55 -13.04
C LEU A 33 7.58 -29.07 -12.74
N VAL A 34 7.92 -28.72 -11.49
CA VAL A 34 8.47 -27.40 -11.13
C VAL A 34 9.81 -27.22 -11.83
N ASP A 35 10.76 -28.15 -11.63
CA ASP A 35 12.13 -28.09 -12.15
C ASP A 35 12.13 -27.95 -13.69
N LEU A 36 11.25 -28.67 -14.38
CA LEU A 36 11.06 -28.57 -15.83
C LEU A 36 10.55 -27.19 -16.27
N ILE A 37 9.59 -26.60 -15.55
CA ILE A 37 9.06 -25.26 -15.84
C ILE A 37 10.15 -24.20 -15.57
N GLU A 38 10.84 -24.27 -14.44
CA GLU A 38 11.90 -23.32 -14.10
C GLU A 38 13.06 -23.38 -15.10
N THR A 39 13.49 -24.59 -15.50
CA THR A 39 14.46 -24.79 -16.59
C THR A 39 13.98 -24.13 -17.89
N LYS A 40 12.73 -24.39 -18.31
CA LYS A 40 12.19 -23.83 -19.56
C LYS A 40 12.06 -22.30 -19.55
N ILE A 41 11.82 -21.70 -18.39
CA ILE A 41 11.77 -20.24 -18.21
C ILE A 41 13.17 -19.62 -18.18
N HIS A 42 14.16 -20.31 -17.60
CA HIS A 42 15.57 -19.93 -17.67
C HIS A 42 16.13 -20.05 -19.10
N GLU A 43 15.64 -21.00 -19.90
CA GLU A 43 15.89 -21.10 -21.34
C GLU A 43 15.10 -20.07 -22.18
N HIS A 44 14.33 -19.17 -21.54
CA HIS A 44 13.43 -18.19 -22.16
C HIS A 44 12.42 -18.76 -23.18
N GLN A 45 12.03 -20.03 -23.04
CA GLN A 45 11.14 -20.72 -23.97
C GLN A 45 9.66 -20.35 -23.72
N TYR A 46 9.27 -19.16 -24.14
CA TYR A 46 7.89 -18.67 -24.03
C TYR A 46 7.00 -19.26 -25.14
N THR A 47 6.55 -20.50 -24.92
CA THR A 47 5.74 -21.31 -25.84
C THR A 47 4.44 -21.79 -25.19
N SER A 48 3.49 -22.25 -26.01
CA SER A 48 2.23 -22.84 -25.52
C SER A 48 2.45 -24.14 -24.74
N GLU A 49 3.52 -24.89 -25.03
CA GLU A 49 3.88 -26.10 -24.28
C GLU A 49 4.19 -25.76 -22.82
N VAL A 50 4.96 -24.71 -22.57
CA VAL A 50 5.29 -24.27 -21.19
C VAL A 50 4.05 -23.67 -20.52
N LEU A 51 3.15 -23.03 -21.28
CA LEU A 51 1.83 -22.63 -20.78
C LEU A 51 1.04 -23.87 -20.27
N ASP A 52 1.01 -24.96 -21.04
CA ASP A 52 0.36 -26.21 -20.62
C ASP A 52 1.04 -26.90 -19.44
N LEU A 53 2.36 -26.78 -19.29
CA LEU A 53 3.06 -27.24 -18.09
C LEU A 53 2.60 -26.44 -16.85
N THR A 54 2.49 -25.11 -16.93
CA THR A 54 1.91 -24.33 -15.83
C THR A 54 0.43 -24.68 -15.58
N SER A 55 -0.35 -24.99 -16.62
CA SER A 55 -1.74 -25.47 -16.48
C SER A 55 -1.81 -26.76 -15.65
N LYS A 56 -0.96 -27.75 -15.98
CA LYS A 56 -0.85 -29.05 -15.28
C LYS A 56 -0.41 -28.91 -13.82
N LEU A 57 0.43 -27.93 -13.50
CA LEU A 57 0.90 -27.65 -12.15
C LEU A 57 -0.19 -26.95 -11.33
N LEU A 58 -0.78 -25.86 -11.84
CA LEU A 58 -1.79 -25.08 -11.13
C LEU A 58 -3.09 -25.87 -10.88
N THR A 59 -3.35 -26.89 -11.68
CA THR A 59 -4.42 -27.88 -11.43
C THR A 59 -4.17 -28.75 -10.17
N LYS A 60 -2.92 -28.86 -9.73
CA LYS A 60 -2.52 -29.56 -8.49
C LYS A 60 -2.41 -28.60 -7.30
N ASN A 61 -1.90 -27.39 -7.53
CA ASN A 61 -1.68 -26.39 -6.49
C ASN A 61 -1.90 -24.96 -7.04
N PRO A 62 -3.12 -24.40 -6.93
CA PRO A 62 -3.39 -23.04 -7.39
C PRO A 62 -2.89 -21.96 -6.40
N GLU A 63 -2.41 -22.30 -5.20
CA GLU A 63 -1.86 -21.31 -4.27
C GLU A 63 -0.40 -20.93 -4.57
N TYR A 64 0.25 -21.58 -5.55
CA TYR A 64 1.65 -21.31 -5.90
C TYR A 64 1.79 -20.05 -6.76
N TYR A 65 1.79 -18.88 -6.10
CA TYR A 65 1.84 -17.54 -6.70
C TYR A 65 2.94 -17.36 -7.78
N THR A 66 4.12 -17.95 -7.60
CA THR A 66 5.23 -17.87 -8.57
C THR A 66 4.83 -18.40 -9.94
N ILE A 67 4.06 -19.50 -10.00
CA ILE A 67 3.67 -20.11 -11.28
C ILE A 67 2.58 -19.29 -11.99
N TRP A 68 1.74 -18.55 -11.26
CA TRP A 68 0.87 -17.53 -11.87
C TRP A 68 1.69 -16.37 -12.47
N ASN A 69 2.74 -15.93 -11.81
CA ASN A 69 3.63 -14.90 -12.34
C ASN A 69 4.41 -15.38 -13.58
N VAL A 70 4.83 -16.66 -13.60
CA VAL A 70 5.36 -17.32 -14.81
C VAL A 70 4.31 -17.35 -15.93
N ARG A 71 3.08 -17.78 -15.64
CA ARG A 71 1.98 -17.83 -16.62
C ARG A 71 1.68 -16.47 -17.24
N ARG A 72 1.67 -15.40 -16.43
CA ARG A 72 1.53 -14.02 -16.91
C ARG A 72 2.66 -13.61 -17.86
N ARG A 73 3.93 -13.92 -17.52
CA ARG A 73 5.10 -13.65 -18.38
C ARG A 73 5.05 -14.41 -19.71
N LEU A 74 4.66 -15.69 -19.70
CA LEU A 74 4.49 -16.50 -20.92
C LEU A 74 3.50 -15.86 -21.90
N LEU A 75 2.39 -15.34 -21.38
CA LEU A 75 1.38 -14.65 -22.18
C LEU A 75 1.88 -13.30 -22.69
N THR A 76 2.41 -12.42 -21.83
CA THR A 76 2.80 -11.04 -22.24
C THR A 76 4.08 -10.95 -23.07
N SER A 77 5.05 -11.83 -22.82
CA SER A 77 6.39 -11.75 -23.40
C SER A 77 6.64 -12.78 -24.51
N GLY A 78 5.65 -13.67 -24.76
CA GLY A 78 5.77 -14.74 -25.76
C GLY A 78 4.55 -14.86 -26.67
N LEU A 79 3.35 -15.03 -26.09
CA LEU A 79 2.19 -15.49 -26.86
C LEU A 79 1.32 -14.34 -27.41
N PHE A 80 1.12 -13.25 -26.66
CA PHE A 80 0.44 -12.04 -27.18
C PHE A 80 1.29 -11.23 -28.17
N SER A 81 2.58 -11.54 -28.30
CA SER A 81 3.53 -10.77 -29.14
C SER A 81 3.74 -11.36 -30.54
N LYS A 82 3.08 -12.48 -30.89
CA LYS A 82 3.32 -13.23 -32.14
C LYS A 82 2.15 -13.09 -33.12
N SER A 83 2.28 -12.17 -34.07
CA SER A 83 1.52 -12.23 -35.32
C SER A 83 2.07 -13.36 -36.19
N SER A 84 1.22 -14.31 -36.60
CA SER A 84 1.64 -15.41 -37.47
C SER A 84 1.73 -14.96 -38.94
N ASP A 85 2.95 -14.79 -39.43
CA ASP A 85 3.21 -14.93 -40.87
C ASP A 85 3.15 -16.41 -41.29
N GLY A 86 2.95 -16.64 -42.59
CA GLY A 86 2.70 -17.98 -43.16
C GLY A 86 3.91 -18.93 -43.16
N PRO A 87 3.69 -20.24 -43.40
CA PRO A 87 4.75 -21.25 -43.36
C PRO A 87 5.80 -21.06 -44.45
N LEU A 88 7.08 -21.11 -44.07
CA LEU A 88 8.19 -21.16 -45.02
C LEU A 88 8.09 -22.42 -45.91
N PRO A 89 8.22 -22.30 -47.24
CA PRO A 89 8.42 -23.45 -48.12
C PRO A 89 9.71 -24.19 -47.79
N SER A 90 9.69 -25.53 -47.88
CA SER A 90 10.84 -26.37 -47.57
C SER A 90 11.93 -26.32 -48.66
N THR A 91 13.17 -26.55 -48.24
CA THR A 91 14.38 -26.45 -49.06
C THR A 91 14.42 -27.46 -50.21
N GLN A 92 14.49 -27.00 -51.46
CA GLN A 92 14.99 -27.79 -52.60
C GLN A 92 15.93 -27.00 -53.51
N GLN A 93 16.81 -27.74 -54.19
CA GLN A 93 17.95 -27.22 -54.96
C GLN A 93 17.59 -26.88 -56.44
N PRO A 94 18.43 -26.11 -57.15
CA PRO A 94 18.04 -25.46 -58.40
C PRO A 94 18.10 -26.38 -59.63
N SER A 95 17.19 -26.13 -60.57
CA SER A 95 17.28 -26.64 -61.95
C SER A 95 16.96 -25.55 -62.98
N THR A 96 17.80 -25.45 -64.01
CA THR A 96 17.75 -24.43 -65.07
C THR A 96 16.59 -24.61 -66.06
N SER A 97 16.02 -23.52 -66.57
CA SER A 97 15.72 -23.32 -68.01
C SER A 97 15.25 -21.88 -68.29
N GLN A 98 14.94 -21.55 -69.55
CA GLN A 98 14.98 -20.17 -70.09
C GLN A 98 13.62 -19.62 -70.58
N ALA A 99 13.56 -18.28 -70.61
CA ALA A 99 13.03 -17.42 -71.69
C ALA A 99 11.53 -17.01 -71.78
N LYS A 100 11.37 -15.75 -72.23
CA LYS A 100 10.24 -15.14 -72.97
C LYS A 100 8.95 -14.86 -72.18
N THR A 101 8.55 -13.59 -71.98
CA THR A 101 7.84 -12.66 -72.91
C THR A 101 6.46 -13.21 -73.36
N THR A 102 5.33 -12.46 -73.36
CA THR A 102 5.16 -11.00 -73.51
C THR A 102 3.71 -10.56 -73.15
N ASN A 103 3.46 -9.24 -73.16
CA ASN A 103 2.18 -8.54 -73.48
C ASN A 103 1.06 -8.40 -72.42
N SER A 104 0.81 -7.12 -72.09
CA SER A 104 -0.48 -6.46 -71.76
C SER A 104 -1.41 -6.40 -73.02
N PRO A 105 -2.55 -5.65 -73.13
CA PRO A 105 -3.03 -4.49 -72.33
C PRO A 105 -4.58 -4.42 -72.07
N SER A 106 -5.02 -3.26 -71.52
CA SER A 106 -6.39 -2.68 -71.63
C SER A 106 -7.53 -3.41 -70.88
N GLU A 107 -8.61 -2.78 -70.39
CA GLU A 107 -9.07 -1.38 -70.28
C GLU A 107 -10.15 -1.31 -69.14
N LYS A 108 -10.87 -0.24 -68.75
CA LYS A 108 -11.13 1.14 -69.28
C LYS A 108 -11.51 2.10 -68.11
N LEU A 109 -11.80 3.37 -68.43
CA LEU A 109 -12.54 4.33 -67.58
C LEU A 109 -13.99 4.51 -68.14
N PRO A 110 -14.98 5.12 -67.44
CA PRO A 110 -15.04 6.56 -67.04
C PRO A 110 -15.73 6.82 -65.66
N SER A 111 -15.93 8.01 -65.09
CA SER A 111 -15.31 9.37 -65.05
C SER A 111 -16.38 10.39 -64.62
N SER A 112 -16.14 11.19 -63.57
CA SER A 112 -16.63 12.58 -63.47
C SER A 112 -15.96 13.28 -62.27
N THR A 113 -15.09 14.29 -62.45
CA THR A 113 -15.37 15.75 -62.42
C THR A 113 -16.16 16.22 -61.18
N SER A 114 -15.81 17.31 -60.48
CA SER A 114 -14.96 18.46 -60.87
C SER A 114 -14.08 19.05 -59.73
N THR A 115 -13.15 19.93 -60.11
CA THR A 115 -12.07 20.52 -59.31
C THR A 115 -12.36 21.90 -58.73
N SER A 116 -11.73 22.25 -57.61
CA SER A 116 -11.08 23.56 -57.42
C SER A 116 -9.86 23.44 -56.50
N ASN A 117 -8.80 24.22 -56.77
CA ASN A 117 -7.51 24.13 -56.06
C ASN A 117 -7.32 25.32 -55.11
N ALA A 118 -6.63 25.09 -53.99
CA ALA A 118 -5.80 26.10 -53.32
C ALA A 118 -4.56 25.41 -52.70
N ALA A 119 -3.39 26.04 -52.85
CA ALA A 119 -2.12 25.63 -52.26
C ALA A 119 -1.91 26.45 -50.95
N SER A 120 -0.94 26.19 -50.06
CA SER A 120 0.12 25.17 -49.96
C SER A 120 0.63 25.15 -48.51
N ASN A 121 1.20 24.03 -48.05
CA ASN A 121 2.56 23.93 -47.48
C ASN A 121 2.80 22.52 -46.93
N GLU A 122 4.02 22.03 -47.10
CA GLU A 122 4.42 20.70 -46.65
C GLU A 122 5.09 20.75 -45.28
N THR A 123 4.74 19.80 -44.42
CA THR A 123 5.42 19.53 -43.13
C THR A 123 5.64 18.01 -43.04
N PRO A 124 6.79 17.51 -42.55
CA PRO A 124 7.07 16.07 -42.57
C PRO A 124 6.03 15.26 -41.81
N ARG A 125 5.51 14.18 -42.42
CA ARG A 125 4.60 13.25 -41.73
C ARG A 125 5.37 12.48 -40.67
N SER A 126 4.86 12.54 -39.44
CA SER A 126 5.18 11.59 -38.37
C SER A 126 4.81 10.15 -38.79
N PRO A 127 5.47 9.12 -38.22
CA PRO A 127 5.14 7.73 -38.53
C PRO A 127 3.71 7.41 -38.10
N THR A 128 2.95 6.81 -39.01
CA THR A 128 1.56 6.38 -38.76
C THR A 128 1.53 5.29 -37.69
N PRO A 129 0.57 5.30 -36.75
CA PRO A 129 0.35 4.17 -35.84
C PRO A 129 0.18 2.86 -36.63
N GLN A 130 0.87 1.81 -36.21
CA GLN A 130 0.75 0.49 -36.82
C GLN A 130 -0.63 -0.10 -36.49
N ASN A 131 -1.21 -0.84 -37.45
CA ASN A 131 -2.53 -1.44 -37.29
C ASN A 131 -2.61 -2.36 -36.05
N PRO A 132 -3.75 -2.42 -35.35
CA PRO A 132 -3.95 -3.37 -34.26
C PRO A 132 -3.79 -4.81 -34.78
N GLY A 133 -3.08 -5.63 -34.01
CA GLY A 133 -2.89 -7.04 -34.33
C GLY A 133 -4.23 -7.80 -34.35
N SER A 134 -4.35 -8.76 -35.28
CA SER A 134 -5.58 -9.53 -35.52
C SER A 134 -6.27 -10.01 -34.23
N ASN A 135 -7.57 -9.71 -34.10
CA ASN A 135 -8.38 -10.08 -32.93
C ASN A 135 -8.43 -11.58 -32.62
N GLY A 136 -8.00 -12.48 -33.53
CA GLY A 136 -8.08 -13.93 -33.35
C GLY A 136 -7.25 -14.45 -32.17
N THR A 137 -5.94 -14.63 -32.37
CA THR A 137 -5.07 -15.37 -31.45
C THR A 137 -5.01 -14.80 -30.03
N THR A 138 -5.06 -13.48 -29.88
CA THR A 138 -5.10 -12.84 -28.54
C THR A 138 -6.44 -13.10 -27.82
N LEU A 139 -7.57 -13.08 -28.53
CA LEU A 139 -8.88 -13.40 -27.97
C LEU A 139 -9.01 -14.89 -27.62
N GLU A 140 -8.46 -15.76 -28.47
CA GLU A 140 -8.41 -17.21 -28.27
C GLU A 140 -7.61 -17.53 -26.99
N LEU A 141 -6.37 -17.05 -26.88
CA LEU A 141 -5.53 -17.23 -25.68
C LEU A 141 -6.20 -16.72 -24.40
N ILE A 142 -6.87 -15.57 -24.45
CA ILE A 142 -7.59 -15.02 -23.28
C ILE A 142 -8.81 -15.88 -22.94
N LYS A 143 -9.60 -16.32 -23.93
CA LYS A 143 -10.77 -17.18 -23.71
C LYS A 143 -10.40 -18.57 -23.19
N ASP A 144 -9.33 -19.15 -23.70
CA ASP A 144 -8.84 -20.47 -23.27
C ASP A 144 -8.32 -20.41 -21.84
N ASP A 145 -7.56 -19.35 -21.47
CA ASP A 145 -7.09 -19.19 -20.10
C ASP A 145 -8.24 -18.84 -19.12
N LEU A 146 -9.18 -17.98 -19.53
CA LEU A 146 -10.41 -17.74 -18.76
C LEU A 146 -11.23 -19.03 -18.60
N SER A 147 -11.25 -19.92 -19.59
CA SER A 147 -11.93 -21.22 -19.52
C SER A 147 -11.21 -22.20 -18.60
N PHE A 148 -9.87 -22.23 -18.64
CA PHE A 148 -9.01 -23.01 -17.74
C PHE A 148 -9.21 -22.64 -16.26
N LEU A 149 -9.42 -21.35 -15.95
CA LEU A 149 -9.69 -20.91 -14.58
C LEU A 149 -11.03 -21.41 -14.02
N VAL A 150 -12.03 -21.71 -14.84
CA VAL A 150 -13.38 -22.12 -14.37
C VAL A 150 -13.36 -23.40 -13.52
N PRO A 151 -12.78 -24.54 -13.94
CA PRO A 151 -12.71 -25.73 -13.09
C PRO A 151 -11.88 -25.51 -11.82
N LEU A 152 -10.78 -24.74 -11.89
CA LEU A 152 -9.99 -24.40 -10.70
C LEU A 152 -10.82 -23.61 -9.70
N LEU A 153 -11.53 -22.58 -10.15
CA LEU A 153 -12.39 -21.76 -9.30
C LEU A 153 -13.57 -22.55 -8.72
N LYS A 154 -14.09 -23.54 -9.47
CA LYS A 154 -15.14 -24.44 -8.99
C LYS A 154 -14.71 -25.33 -7.82
N GLN A 155 -13.42 -25.65 -7.74
CA GLN A 155 -12.80 -26.52 -6.73
C GLN A 155 -12.17 -25.71 -5.57
N TRP A 156 -11.56 -24.56 -5.87
CA TRP A 156 -10.81 -23.71 -4.94
C TRP A 156 -11.41 -22.28 -4.90
N PRO A 157 -12.70 -22.09 -4.54
CA PRO A 157 -13.43 -20.83 -4.70
C PRO A 157 -12.92 -19.66 -3.84
N LYS A 158 -11.96 -19.91 -2.94
CA LYS A 158 -11.36 -18.94 -2.01
C LYS A 158 -9.83 -18.79 -2.21
N CYS A 159 -9.26 -19.42 -3.24
CA CYS A 159 -7.87 -19.18 -3.63
C CYS A 159 -7.76 -17.78 -4.26
N TYR A 160 -6.97 -16.91 -3.63
CA TYR A 160 -6.80 -15.51 -4.07
C TYR A 160 -6.25 -15.41 -5.50
N TRP A 161 -5.29 -16.26 -5.85
CA TRP A 161 -4.54 -16.17 -7.10
C TRP A 161 -5.37 -16.48 -8.34
N ILE A 162 -6.38 -17.36 -8.23
CA ILE A 162 -7.33 -17.63 -9.33
C ILE A 162 -8.12 -16.36 -9.67
N TRP A 163 -8.69 -15.69 -8.68
CA TRP A 163 -9.42 -14.44 -8.87
C TRP A 163 -8.51 -13.31 -9.39
N ASN A 164 -7.28 -13.20 -8.85
CA ASN A 164 -6.28 -12.20 -9.26
C ASN A 164 -5.83 -12.38 -10.72
N HIS A 165 -5.53 -13.62 -11.14
CA HIS A 165 -5.17 -13.91 -12.53
C HIS A 165 -6.36 -13.70 -13.48
N ARG A 166 -7.60 -13.95 -13.01
CA ARG A 166 -8.82 -13.68 -13.80
C ARG A 166 -9.03 -12.19 -14.08
N ILE A 167 -8.94 -11.32 -13.06
CA ILE A 167 -8.96 -9.86 -13.26
C ILE A 167 -7.85 -9.44 -14.24
N TRP A 168 -6.65 -9.97 -14.07
CA TRP A 168 -5.51 -9.63 -14.93
C TRP A 168 -5.73 -10.01 -16.41
N LEU A 169 -6.32 -11.18 -16.71
CA LEU A 169 -6.69 -11.57 -18.08
C LEU A 169 -7.67 -10.57 -18.72
N LEU A 170 -8.66 -10.10 -17.96
CA LEU A 170 -9.67 -9.14 -18.42
C LEU A 170 -9.11 -7.72 -18.54
N GLN A 171 -8.12 -7.35 -17.72
CA GLN A 171 -7.31 -6.16 -17.93
C GLN A 171 -6.50 -6.27 -19.24
N GLN A 172 -5.87 -7.42 -19.53
CA GLN A 172 -5.21 -7.64 -20.83
C GLN A 172 -6.20 -7.60 -22.01
N ALA A 173 -7.43 -8.10 -21.85
CA ALA A 173 -8.48 -7.95 -22.85
C ALA A 173 -8.79 -6.47 -23.13
N THR A 174 -8.97 -5.67 -22.08
CA THR A 174 -9.23 -4.22 -22.18
C THR A 174 -8.08 -3.46 -22.87
N LEU A 175 -6.84 -3.93 -22.71
CA LEU A 175 -5.64 -3.29 -23.28
C LEU A 175 -5.29 -3.74 -24.71
N ARG A 176 -5.90 -4.82 -25.23
CA ARG A 176 -5.42 -5.52 -26.44
C ARG A 176 -6.49 -5.92 -27.45
N LEU A 177 -7.76 -5.81 -27.10
CA LEU A 177 -8.90 -6.16 -27.96
C LEU A 177 -9.77 -4.93 -28.20
N GLU A 178 -10.53 -4.94 -29.29
CA GLU A 178 -11.53 -3.90 -29.56
C GLU A 178 -12.54 -3.79 -28.40
N VAL A 179 -12.94 -2.56 -28.08
CA VAL A 179 -13.82 -2.25 -26.92
C VAL A 179 -15.08 -3.13 -26.86
N PRO A 180 -15.83 -3.42 -27.95
CA PRO A 180 -16.99 -4.32 -27.88
C PRO A 180 -16.64 -5.77 -27.53
N VAL A 181 -15.46 -6.24 -27.96
CA VAL A 181 -14.97 -7.61 -27.69
C VAL A 181 -14.49 -7.71 -26.24
N ALA A 182 -13.71 -6.73 -25.77
CA ALA A 182 -13.28 -6.64 -24.39
C ALA A 182 -14.48 -6.52 -23.44
N ARG A 183 -15.43 -5.62 -23.74
CA ARG A 183 -16.66 -5.42 -22.96
C ARG A 183 -17.44 -6.71 -22.80
N ARG A 184 -17.67 -7.44 -23.89
CA ARG A 184 -18.40 -8.72 -23.86
C ARG A 184 -17.76 -9.75 -22.92
N LEU A 185 -16.43 -9.82 -22.86
CA LEU A 185 -15.75 -10.72 -21.91
C LEU A 185 -16.06 -10.33 -20.45
N TRP A 186 -16.04 -9.03 -20.12
CA TRP A 186 -16.45 -8.54 -18.79
C TRP A 186 -17.95 -8.77 -18.50
N GLU A 187 -18.83 -8.69 -19.50
CA GLU A 187 -20.28 -8.97 -19.32
C GLU A 187 -20.53 -10.47 -19.05
N GLU A 188 -19.79 -11.37 -19.69
CA GLU A 188 -19.84 -12.82 -19.45
C GLU A 188 -19.41 -13.17 -17.99
N GLU A 189 -18.57 -12.33 -17.33
CA GLU A 189 -18.18 -12.51 -15.92
C GLU A 189 -19.31 -12.29 -14.92
N LEU A 190 -20.31 -11.45 -15.20
CA LEU A 190 -21.47 -11.29 -14.31
C LEU A 190 -22.25 -12.60 -14.16
N GLY A 191 -22.24 -13.44 -15.21
CA GLY A 191 -22.75 -14.81 -15.20
C GLY A 191 -21.94 -15.74 -14.31
N LEU A 192 -20.60 -15.65 -14.35
CA LEU A 192 -19.73 -16.40 -13.44
C LEU A 192 -19.92 -15.96 -11.98
N CYS A 193 -20.02 -14.66 -11.72
CA CYS A 193 -20.30 -14.11 -10.39
C CYS A 193 -21.58 -14.71 -9.80
N ASN A 194 -22.69 -14.68 -10.57
CA ASN A 194 -23.96 -15.29 -10.16
C ASN A 194 -23.80 -16.82 -9.94
N TYR A 195 -23.12 -17.54 -10.83
CA TYR A 195 -22.88 -18.98 -10.65
C TYR A 195 -22.08 -19.31 -9.37
N MET A 196 -21.07 -18.51 -9.02
CA MET A 196 -20.27 -18.72 -7.83
C MET A 196 -21.02 -18.32 -6.54
N LEU A 197 -21.78 -17.23 -6.57
CA LEU A 197 -22.58 -16.75 -5.43
C LEU A 197 -23.85 -17.58 -5.18
N VAL A 198 -24.36 -18.31 -6.17
CA VAL A 198 -25.39 -19.36 -5.95
C VAL A 198 -24.81 -20.59 -5.24
N ARG A 199 -23.49 -20.82 -5.32
CA ARG A 199 -22.80 -21.96 -4.65
C ARG A 199 -22.27 -21.64 -3.25
N ASP A 200 -21.79 -20.42 -3.03
CA ASP A 200 -21.46 -19.87 -1.70
C ASP A 200 -21.83 -18.39 -1.70
N SER A 201 -23.04 -18.09 -1.22
CA SER A 201 -23.61 -16.74 -1.18
C SER A 201 -22.87 -15.78 -0.25
N ARG A 202 -22.02 -16.32 0.64
CA ARG A 202 -21.15 -15.56 1.54
C ARG A 202 -19.68 -15.58 1.07
N ASN A 203 -19.41 -15.95 -0.18
CA ASN A 203 -18.06 -15.88 -0.74
C ASN A 203 -17.65 -14.42 -1.00
N PHE A 204 -16.94 -13.84 -0.02
CA PHE A 204 -16.38 -12.48 -0.10
C PHE A 204 -15.56 -12.23 -1.38
N HIS A 205 -14.81 -13.22 -1.87
CA HIS A 205 -14.06 -13.07 -3.12
C HIS A 205 -14.98 -12.94 -4.33
N GLY A 206 -16.09 -13.67 -4.36
CA GLY A 206 -17.09 -13.58 -5.43
C GLY A 206 -17.82 -12.24 -5.44
N TRP A 207 -18.17 -11.70 -4.26
CA TRP A 207 -18.76 -10.36 -4.14
C TRP A 207 -17.77 -9.25 -4.47
N GLY A 208 -16.53 -9.33 -3.99
CA GLY A 208 -15.47 -8.38 -4.32
C GLY A 208 -15.16 -8.36 -5.82
N TYR A 209 -15.02 -9.55 -6.44
CA TYR A 209 -14.82 -9.70 -7.88
C TYR A 209 -16.01 -9.15 -8.68
N ARG A 210 -17.26 -9.39 -8.26
CA ARG A 210 -18.45 -8.81 -8.90
C ARG A 210 -18.40 -7.29 -8.93
N ARG A 211 -18.05 -6.63 -7.81
CA ARG A 211 -17.91 -5.16 -7.77
C ARG A 211 -16.83 -4.65 -8.73
N MET A 212 -15.68 -5.31 -8.82
CA MET A 212 -14.62 -4.94 -9.78
C MET A 212 -15.06 -5.12 -11.24
N VAL A 213 -15.88 -6.15 -11.55
CA VAL A 213 -16.46 -6.35 -12.88
C VAL A 213 -17.46 -5.24 -13.20
N VAL A 214 -18.35 -4.89 -12.26
CA VAL A 214 -19.33 -3.80 -12.41
C VAL A 214 -18.63 -2.46 -12.63
N GLU A 215 -17.73 -2.07 -11.72
CA GLU A 215 -16.91 -0.85 -11.81
C GLU A 215 -16.23 -0.73 -13.19
N LYS A 216 -15.70 -1.84 -13.71
CA LYS A 216 -15.05 -1.82 -15.02
C LYS A 216 -16.05 -1.72 -16.18
N LEU A 217 -17.20 -2.38 -16.10
CA LEU A 217 -18.29 -2.28 -17.09
C LEU A 217 -18.99 -0.91 -17.12
N GLU A 218 -18.97 -0.19 -16.00
CA GLU A 218 -19.41 1.20 -15.87
C GLU A 218 -18.35 2.19 -16.39
N SER A 219 -17.07 1.80 -16.43
CA SER A 219 -15.97 2.71 -16.79
C SER A 219 -16.00 3.19 -18.26
N PRO A 220 -15.53 4.43 -18.55
CA PRO A 220 -15.42 4.95 -19.92
C PRO A 220 -14.59 4.07 -20.86
N ALA A 221 -13.61 3.33 -20.33
CA ALA A 221 -12.76 2.42 -21.11
C ALA A 221 -13.52 1.25 -21.75
N LEU A 222 -14.75 0.95 -21.30
CA LEU A 222 -15.65 -0.03 -21.91
C LEU A 222 -16.93 0.61 -22.46
N ASN A 223 -16.93 1.93 -22.73
CA ASN A 223 -18.11 2.73 -23.08
C ASN A 223 -19.29 2.46 -22.12
N GLY A 224 -19.00 2.47 -20.82
CA GLY A 224 -19.95 2.09 -19.79
C GLY A 224 -21.12 3.05 -19.58
N LYS A 225 -22.21 2.47 -19.04
CA LYS A 225 -23.28 3.18 -18.34
C LYS A 225 -23.34 2.62 -16.91
N SER A 226 -23.97 3.34 -15.99
CA SER A 226 -24.28 2.80 -14.66
C SER A 226 -25.08 1.49 -14.73
N LEU A 227 -24.78 0.60 -13.79
CA LEU A 227 -25.49 -0.65 -13.52
C LEU A 227 -26.11 -0.64 -12.11
N VAL A 228 -26.30 0.53 -11.49
CA VAL A 228 -26.80 0.63 -10.10
C VAL A 228 -28.18 -0.01 -9.91
N GLU A 229 -29.07 0.11 -10.90
CA GLU A 229 -30.40 -0.53 -10.91
C GLU A 229 -30.28 -2.05 -11.05
N GLU A 230 -29.48 -2.52 -12.01
CA GLU A 230 -29.25 -3.95 -12.24
C GLU A 230 -28.58 -4.64 -11.04
N GLU A 231 -27.64 -3.98 -10.36
CA GLU A 231 -27.02 -4.48 -9.13
C GLU A 231 -27.93 -4.40 -7.92
N PHE A 232 -28.71 -3.32 -7.76
CA PHE A 232 -29.69 -3.23 -6.66
C PHE A 232 -30.75 -4.34 -6.79
N ALA A 233 -31.30 -4.55 -7.99
CA ALA A 233 -32.19 -5.67 -8.28
C ALA A 233 -31.52 -7.04 -8.05
N TYR A 234 -30.21 -7.18 -8.33
CA TYR A 234 -29.45 -8.37 -7.98
C TYR A 234 -29.36 -8.57 -6.46
N THR A 235 -29.17 -7.52 -5.65
CA THR A 235 -29.24 -7.65 -4.18
C THR A 235 -30.63 -8.09 -3.71
N THR A 236 -31.71 -7.49 -4.23
CA THR A 236 -33.10 -7.88 -3.92
C THR A 236 -33.33 -9.38 -4.17
N LYS A 237 -32.88 -9.88 -5.32
CA LYS A 237 -32.93 -11.32 -5.65
C LYS A 237 -32.14 -12.17 -4.64
N MET A 238 -30.95 -11.72 -4.27
CA MET A 238 -30.03 -12.49 -3.41
C MET A 238 -30.44 -12.49 -1.92
N VAL A 239 -31.17 -11.49 -1.42
CA VAL A 239 -31.79 -11.51 -0.08
C VAL A 239 -33.10 -12.30 -0.07
N ASN A 240 -33.96 -12.14 -1.09
CA ASN A 240 -35.20 -12.92 -1.21
C ASN A 240 -34.95 -14.43 -1.43
N THR A 241 -33.74 -14.82 -1.84
CA THR A 241 -33.31 -16.23 -1.93
C THR A 241 -32.79 -16.76 -0.59
N ASN A 242 -32.28 -15.89 0.30
CA ASN A 242 -31.71 -16.25 1.60
C ASN A 242 -31.59 -14.99 2.49
N LEU A 243 -32.46 -14.85 3.49
CA LEU A 243 -32.45 -13.71 4.40
C LEU A 243 -31.14 -13.61 5.21
N SER A 244 -30.51 -14.74 5.54
CA SER A 244 -29.19 -14.82 6.20
C SER A 244 -27.99 -14.44 5.33
N ASN A 245 -28.24 -13.82 4.17
CA ASN A 245 -27.20 -13.39 3.25
C ASN A 245 -26.69 -11.98 3.59
N PHE A 246 -25.98 -11.85 4.73
CA PHE A 246 -25.33 -10.62 5.15
C PHE A 246 -24.53 -9.93 4.01
N SER A 247 -23.89 -10.70 3.14
CA SER A 247 -23.15 -10.14 2.01
C SER A 247 -24.04 -9.47 0.96
N ALA A 248 -25.28 -9.94 0.74
CA ALA A 248 -26.23 -9.24 -0.13
C ALA A 248 -26.78 -7.97 0.54
N TRP A 249 -27.16 -8.03 1.82
CA TRP A 249 -27.59 -6.85 2.60
C TRP A 249 -26.51 -5.76 2.65
N HIS A 250 -25.24 -6.13 2.88
CA HIS A 250 -24.14 -5.16 2.84
C HIS A 250 -23.96 -4.55 1.44
N ASN A 251 -24.00 -5.32 0.35
CA ASN A 251 -23.93 -4.71 -0.98
C ASN A 251 -25.14 -3.80 -1.27
N ARG A 252 -26.33 -4.13 -0.74
CA ARG A 252 -27.53 -3.29 -0.86
C ARG A 252 -27.33 -1.92 -0.22
N SER A 253 -26.82 -1.86 1.00
CA SER A 253 -26.59 -0.59 1.71
C SER A 253 -25.57 0.32 1.01
N GLN A 254 -24.56 -0.24 0.33
CA GLN A 254 -23.61 0.56 -0.44
C GLN A 254 -24.21 1.15 -1.74
N LEU A 255 -25.23 0.50 -2.31
CA LEU A 255 -25.84 0.93 -3.58
C LEU A 255 -26.89 2.03 -3.38
N ILE A 256 -27.57 2.07 -2.23
CA ILE A 256 -28.72 2.96 -1.98
C ILE A 256 -28.42 4.45 -2.19
N PRO A 257 -27.34 5.05 -1.66
CA PRO A 257 -27.06 6.48 -1.89
C PRO A 257 -26.92 6.80 -3.37
N ARG A 258 -26.09 6.02 -4.09
CA ARG A 258 -25.88 6.18 -5.54
C ARG A 258 -27.17 5.96 -6.34
N LEU A 259 -27.99 4.99 -5.95
CA LEU A 259 -29.27 4.69 -6.59
C LEU A 259 -30.23 5.89 -6.52
N LEU A 260 -30.40 6.47 -5.33
CA LEU A 260 -31.31 7.60 -5.11
C LEU A 260 -30.82 8.89 -5.77
N ASP A 261 -29.50 9.11 -5.78
CA ASP A 261 -28.89 10.26 -6.44
C ASP A 261 -28.95 10.15 -7.98
N GLU A 262 -28.66 8.98 -8.56
CA GLU A 262 -28.80 8.75 -10.02
C GLU A 262 -30.26 8.81 -10.47
N ARG A 263 -31.21 8.34 -9.64
CA ARG A 263 -32.66 8.54 -9.86
C ARG A 263 -33.11 10.01 -9.76
N ASN A 264 -32.25 10.92 -9.26
CA ASN A 264 -32.60 12.30 -8.92
C ASN A 264 -33.81 12.36 -7.97
N ALA A 265 -33.88 11.44 -7.00
CA ALA A 265 -35.03 11.26 -6.13
C ALA A 265 -35.26 12.47 -5.22
N ILE A 266 -36.49 13.01 -5.24
CA ILE A 266 -37.00 14.03 -4.31
C ILE A 266 -37.31 13.43 -2.94
N ASP A 267 -37.48 14.26 -1.91
CA ASP A 267 -37.65 13.78 -0.52
C ASP A 267 -38.87 12.87 -0.33
N GLU A 268 -39.96 13.09 -1.05
CA GLU A 268 -41.13 12.21 -1.04
C GLU A 268 -40.79 10.80 -1.55
N ALA A 269 -40.05 10.70 -2.66
CA ALA A 269 -39.61 9.43 -3.25
C ALA A 269 -38.49 8.76 -2.43
N ARG A 270 -37.63 9.55 -1.77
CA ARG A 270 -36.65 9.04 -0.81
C ARG A 270 -37.34 8.49 0.45
N LYS A 271 -38.44 9.11 0.90
CA LYS A 271 -39.26 8.60 2.01
C LYS A 271 -39.99 7.32 1.62
N GLU A 272 -40.69 7.30 0.50
CA GLU A 272 -41.36 6.11 -0.04
C GLU A 272 -40.39 4.92 -0.15
N PHE A 273 -39.19 5.16 -0.67
CA PHE A 273 -38.13 4.15 -0.72
C PHE A 273 -37.64 3.67 0.67
N LEU A 274 -37.51 4.57 1.65
CA LEU A 274 -37.10 4.19 3.00
C LEU A 274 -38.23 3.43 3.73
N ASP A 275 -39.49 3.78 3.48
CA ASP A 275 -40.68 3.06 3.94
C ASP A 275 -40.68 1.63 3.39
N GLU A 276 -40.42 1.44 2.08
CA GLU A 276 -40.29 0.11 1.45
C GLU A 276 -39.15 -0.74 2.07
N GLU A 277 -38.00 -0.15 2.39
CA GLU A 277 -36.88 -0.85 3.01
C GLU A 277 -37.18 -1.22 4.48
N PHE A 278 -37.82 -0.35 5.26
CA PHE A 278 -38.26 -0.68 6.61
C PHE A 278 -39.39 -1.73 6.62
N ASP A 279 -40.38 -1.64 5.73
CA ASP A 279 -41.41 -2.68 5.58
C ASP A 279 -40.78 -4.03 5.18
N THR A 280 -39.81 -4.03 4.27
CA THR A 280 -39.04 -5.23 3.90
C THR A 280 -38.33 -5.81 5.13
N MET A 281 -37.71 -4.97 5.95
CA MET A 281 -37.02 -5.39 7.17
C MET A 281 -37.95 -5.86 8.27
N ARG A 282 -39.10 -5.21 8.48
CA ARG A 282 -40.13 -5.64 9.43
C ARG A 282 -40.59 -7.06 9.08
N ASN A 283 -40.93 -7.32 7.82
CA ASN A 283 -41.31 -8.65 7.34
C ASN A 283 -40.18 -9.70 7.51
N ALA A 284 -38.93 -9.33 7.25
CA ALA A 284 -37.79 -10.24 7.44
C ALA A 284 -37.54 -10.56 8.92
N LEU A 285 -37.66 -9.56 9.81
CA LEU A 285 -37.44 -9.70 11.25
C LEU A 285 -38.58 -10.47 11.94
N TRP A 286 -39.83 -10.33 11.49
CA TRP A 286 -40.93 -11.24 11.89
C TRP A 286 -40.75 -12.68 11.37
N THR A 287 -39.88 -12.90 10.36
CA THR A 287 -39.60 -14.24 9.81
C THR A 287 -38.47 -14.95 10.56
N ASP A 288 -37.39 -14.24 10.89
CA ASP A 288 -36.31 -14.74 11.76
C ASP A 288 -35.73 -13.59 12.60
N ALA A 289 -36.33 -13.38 13.77
CA ALA A 289 -35.86 -12.37 14.72
C ALA A 289 -34.47 -12.71 15.31
N SER A 290 -33.93 -13.92 15.14
CA SER A 290 -32.59 -14.28 15.64
C SER A 290 -31.46 -13.95 14.66
N ASP A 291 -31.76 -13.72 13.38
CA ASP A 291 -30.74 -13.51 12.36
C ASP A 291 -30.03 -12.15 12.49
N GLN A 292 -28.82 -12.20 13.03
CA GLN A 292 -27.92 -11.05 13.16
C GLN A 292 -27.74 -10.26 11.85
N SER A 293 -27.85 -10.90 10.68
CA SER A 293 -27.72 -10.25 9.37
C SER A 293 -28.79 -9.18 9.15
N LEU A 294 -30.00 -9.44 9.66
CA LEU A 294 -31.16 -8.57 9.50
C LEU A 294 -31.09 -7.39 10.45
N TRP A 295 -30.79 -7.63 11.72
CA TRP A 295 -30.57 -6.58 12.73
C TRP A 295 -29.47 -5.61 12.34
N PHE A 296 -28.41 -6.13 11.74
CA PHE A 296 -27.38 -5.31 11.14
C PHE A 296 -27.95 -4.38 10.06
N TYR A 297 -28.68 -4.88 9.06
CA TYR A 297 -29.24 -4.01 8.01
C TYR A 297 -30.28 -3.01 8.55
N HIS A 298 -31.11 -3.42 9.51
CA HIS A 298 -32.02 -2.51 10.22
C HIS A 298 -31.28 -1.38 10.95
N GLN A 299 -30.13 -1.68 11.58
CA GLN A 299 -29.29 -0.68 12.22
C GLN A 299 -28.72 0.32 11.21
N PHE A 300 -28.38 -0.12 9.99
CA PHE A 300 -28.01 0.80 8.89
C PHE A 300 -29.15 1.76 8.54
N LEU A 301 -30.39 1.26 8.33
CA LEU A 301 -31.54 2.12 8.02
C LEU A 301 -31.77 3.16 9.14
N MET A 302 -31.76 2.74 10.41
CA MET A 302 -31.89 3.64 11.56
C MET A 302 -30.75 4.66 11.68
N VAL A 303 -29.50 4.30 11.32
CA VAL A 303 -28.40 5.27 11.23
C VAL A 303 -28.66 6.29 10.12
N THR A 304 -29.08 5.89 8.92
CA THR A 304 -29.37 6.85 7.83
C THR A 304 -30.59 7.76 8.09
N LEU A 305 -31.43 7.38 9.06
CA LEU A 305 -32.56 8.18 9.56
C LEU A 305 -32.13 9.19 10.64
N LEU A 306 -31.28 8.79 11.59
CA LEU A 306 -30.91 9.59 12.77
C LEU A 306 -29.60 10.37 12.63
N ASP A 307 -28.65 9.90 11.82
CA ASP A 307 -27.39 10.59 11.50
C ASP A 307 -27.56 11.42 10.22
N ARG A 308 -27.24 12.72 10.30
CA ARG A 308 -27.32 13.66 9.18
C ARG A 308 -26.16 13.49 8.18
N THR A 309 -25.04 12.88 8.58
CA THR A 309 -23.82 12.80 7.77
C THR A 309 -23.92 11.83 6.60
N VAL A 310 -24.73 10.77 6.71
CA VAL A 310 -24.94 9.77 5.64
C VAL A 310 -26.44 9.48 5.44
N SER A 311 -27.25 10.54 5.43
CA SER A 311 -28.71 10.42 5.47
C SER A 311 -29.36 10.13 4.12
N ILE A 312 -30.28 9.15 4.09
CA ILE A 312 -31.16 8.88 2.94
C ILE A 312 -32.15 10.04 2.71
N LEU A 313 -32.63 10.67 3.79
CA LEU A 313 -33.62 11.75 3.80
C LEU A 313 -32.97 13.10 4.17
N PRO A 314 -32.07 13.67 3.35
CA PRO A 314 -31.21 14.80 3.76
C PRO A 314 -31.99 15.99 4.32
N ASN A 315 -33.13 16.34 3.71
CA ASN A 315 -33.89 17.54 4.04
C ASN A 315 -34.90 17.37 5.20
N PHE A 316 -35.09 16.14 5.74
CA PHE A 316 -35.98 15.91 6.87
C PHE A 316 -35.51 16.67 8.12
N THR A 317 -36.44 17.34 8.81
CA THR A 317 -36.13 18.05 10.07
C THR A 317 -35.83 17.07 11.21
N THR A 318 -35.28 17.58 12.32
CA THR A 318 -35.02 16.76 13.51
C THR A 318 -36.31 16.14 14.03
N GLU A 319 -37.41 16.89 14.06
CA GLU A 319 -38.73 16.46 14.53
C GLU A 319 -39.27 15.31 13.68
N GLN A 320 -39.21 15.43 12.35
CA GLN A 320 -39.66 14.38 11.43
C GLN A 320 -38.83 13.09 11.54
N ARG A 321 -37.51 13.21 11.77
CA ARG A 321 -36.62 12.06 12.01
C ARG A 321 -36.93 11.37 13.34
N ILE A 322 -37.25 12.13 14.38
CA ILE A 322 -37.64 11.60 15.70
C ILE A 322 -39.01 10.92 15.62
N GLU A 323 -39.99 11.52 14.94
CA GLU A 323 -41.33 10.94 14.74
C GLU A 323 -41.23 9.58 14.03
N TYR A 324 -40.45 9.50 12.95
CA TYR A 324 -40.18 8.24 12.24
C TYR A 324 -39.39 7.27 13.13
N ALA A 325 -38.29 7.68 13.78
CA ALA A 325 -37.49 6.77 14.60
C ALA A 325 -38.28 6.23 15.82
N ASN A 326 -39.23 6.99 16.35
CA ASN A 326 -40.15 6.51 17.38
C ASN A 326 -41.13 5.45 16.85
N SER A 327 -41.66 5.59 15.62
CA SER A 327 -42.51 4.52 15.05
C SER A 327 -41.74 3.21 14.87
N GLN A 328 -40.45 3.29 14.52
CA GLN A 328 -39.59 2.10 14.44
C GLN A 328 -39.24 1.52 15.82
N ILE A 329 -39.23 2.33 16.87
CA ILE A 329 -39.13 1.83 18.26
C ILE A 329 -40.45 1.18 18.70
N ASP A 330 -41.60 1.70 18.28
CA ASP A 330 -42.91 1.13 18.63
C ASP A 330 -43.16 -0.20 17.87
N ASP A 331 -42.76 -0.30 16.60
CA ASP A 331 -42.69 -1.57 15.85
C ASP A 331 -41.86 -2.62 16.62
N LEU A 332 -40.73 -2.22 17.21
CA LEU A 332 -39.87 -3.09 18.01
C LEU A 332 -40.44 -3.45 19.39
N LYS A 333 -41.34 -2.63 19.95
CA LYS A 333 -42.09 -2.98 21.17
C LYS A 333 -43.19 -4.01 20.86
N GLU A 334 -43.87 -3.88 19.73
CA GLU A 334 -44.84 -4.88 19.25
C GLU A 334 -44.15 -6.22 18.97
N MET A 335 -42.96 -6.19 18.35
CA MET A 335 -42.13 -7.37 18.12
C MET A 335 -41.70 -8.15 19.38
N LEU A 336 -41.80 -7.59 20.59
CA LEU A 336 -41.50 -8.35 21.81
C LEU A 336 -42.57 -9.40 22.15
N ASP A 337 -43.82 -9.24 21.69
CA ASP A 337 -44.92 -10.19 21.97
C ASP A 337 -44.67 -11.51 21.22
N GLY A 338 -44.16 -12.51 21.94
CA GLY A 338 -43.76 -13.81 21.39
C GLY A 338 -42.31 -13.92 20.87
N ALA A 339 -41.44 -12.94 21.16
CA ALA A 339 -39.99 -13.01 20.87
C ALA A 339 -39.12 -12.49 22.04
N GLU A 340 -39.58 -12.68 23.28
CA GLU A 340 -38.95 -12.19 24.51
C GLU A 340 -37.55 -12.80 24.80
N ASP A 341 -37.15 -13.86 24.09
CA ASP A 341 -35.79 -14.43 24.16
C ASP A 341 -34.81 -13.80 23.15
N CYS A 342 -35.29 -12.94 22.24
CA CYS A 342 -34.44 -12.28 21.25
C CYS A 342 -33.75 -11.04 21.81
N LYS A 343 -32.47 -11.21 22.19
CA LYS A 343 -31.60 -10.10 22.64
C LYS A 343 -31.50 -8.93 21.66
N TRP A 344 -31.66 -9.17 20.35
CA TRP A 344 -31.48 -8.12 19.35
C TRP A 344 -32.59 -7.07 19.37
N ILE A 345 -33.83 -7.44 19.74
CA ILE A 345 -34.94 -6.49 19.87
C ILE A 345 -34.63 -5.50 21.01
N TYR A 346 -34.26 -6.02 22.19
CA TYR A 346 -33.83 -5.19 23.33
C TYR A 346 -32.61 -4.32 23.01
N ASN A 347 -31.65 -4.83 22.23
CA ASN A 347 -30.49 -4.06 21.77
C ASN A 347 -30.91 -2.90 20.85
N GLY A 348 -31.86 -3.14 19.94
CA GLY A 348 -32.45 -2.11 19.08
C GLY A 348 -33.17 -1.04 19.89
N LEU A 349 -34.11 -1.44 20.75
CA LEU A 349 -34.85 -0.53 21.64
C LEU A 349 -33.90 0.37 22.47
N TYR A 350 -32.86 -0.23 23.06
CA TYR A 350 -31.87 0.49 23.86
C TYR A 350 -31.04 1.49 23.02
N GLU A 351 -30.41 1.04 21.93
CA GLU A 351 -29.55 1.91 21.12
C GLU A 351 -30.30 2.98 20.34
N TYR A 352 -31.50 2.69 19.82
CA TYR A 352 -32.29 3.67 19.06
C TYR A 352 -32.88 4.74 19.99
N THR A 353 -33.31 4.40 21.20
CA THR A 353 -33.73 5.39 22.21
C THR A 353 -32.58 6.33 22.60
N LEU A 354 -31.38 5.79 22.81
CA LEU A 354 -30.17 6.60 23.04
C LEU A 354 -29.77 7.42 21.80
N ALA A 355 -29.93 6.89 20.60
CA ALA A 355 -29.68 7.61 19.35
C ALA A 355 -30.64 8.79 19.17
N ILE A 356 -31.93 8.63 19.44
CA ILE A 356 -32.90 9.72 19.49
C ILE A 356 -32.48 10.78 20.51
N CYS A 357 -32.10 10.39 21.74
CA CYS A 357 -31.63 11.34 22.75
C CYS A 357 -30.41 12.15 22.27
N ARG A 358 -29.46 11.48 21.58
CA ARG A 358 -28.28 12.12 20.94
C ARG A 358 -28.70 13.10 19.83
N THR A 359 -29.57 12.70 18.90
CA THR A 359 -30.08 13.56 17.79
C THR A 359 -30.97 14.71 18.28
N CYS A 360 -31.56 14.60 19.47
CA CYS A 360 -32.26 15.66 20.19
C CYS A 360 -31.35 16.59 21.03
N GLU A 361 -30.05 16.30 21.16
CA GLU A 361 -29.13 16.95 22.10
C GLU A 361 -29.62 16.97 23.58
N ARG A 362 -30.39 15.96 23.99
CA ARG A 362 -31.04 15.89 25.31
C ARG A 362 -30.62 14.66 26.12
N GLN A 363 -30.84 14.73 27.44
CA GLN A 363 -30.82 13.55 28.29
C GLN A 363 -32.13 12.75 28.14
N PRO A 364 -32.13 11.42 28.37
CA PRO A 364 -33.36 10.65 28.40
C PRO A 364 -34.27 11.10 29.55
N THR A 365 -35.57 11.08 29.32
CA THR A 365 -36.62 11.38 30.30
C THR A 365 -36.69 10.34 31.42
N THR A 366 -37.44 10.60 32.49
CA THR A 366 -37.63 9.66 33.60
C THR A 366 -38.14 8.29 33.13
N ASP A 367 -39.02 8.28 32.14
CA ASP A 367 -39.66 7.07 31.62
C ASP A 367 -38.70 6.31 30.68
N GLU A 368 -38.02 7.01 29.76
CA GLU A 368 -36.93 6.42 28.96
C GLU A 368 -35.80 5.87 29.84
N LEU A 369 -35.43 6.55 30.94
CA LEU A 369 -34.46 6.06 31.93
C LEU A 369 -34.97 4.85 32.74
N GLN A 370 -36.25 4.54 32.71
CA GLN A 370 -36.82 3.34 33.32
C GLN A 370 -36.84 2.18 32.31
N ASP A 371 -37.25 2.45 31.07
CA ASP A 371 -37.24 1.49 29.96
C ASP A 371 -35.82 1.04 29.59
N LEU A 372 -34.86 1.97 29.47
CA LEU A 372 -33.44 1.67 29.21
C LEU A 372 -32.84 0.74 30.26
N LYS A 373 -33.23 0.88 31.54
CA LYS A 373 -32.78 -0.03 32.62
C LYS A 373 -33.44 -1.40 32.54
N LEU A 374 -34.70 -1.46 32.12
CA LEU A 374 -35.43 -2.71 31.92
C LEU A 374 -34.81 -3.50 30.76
N TRP A 375 -34.64 -2.89 29.58
CA TRP A 375 -34.06 -3.54 28.42
C TRP A 375 -32.60 -3.96 28.65
N LEU A 376 -31.79 -3.14 29.32
CA LEU A 376 -30.43 -3.53 29.74
C LEU A 376 -30.44 -4.69 30.75
N GLY A 377 -31.45 -4.74 31.62
CA GLY A 377 -31.68 -5.85 32.56
C GLY A 377 -32.01 -7.17 31.86
N GLU A 378 -32.79 -7.15 30.77
CA GLU A 378 -33.07 -8.35 29.96
C GLU A 378 -31.87 -8.73 29.08
N LEU A 379 -31.19 -7.76 28.45
CA LEU A 379 -29.96 -7.99 27.68
C LEU A 379 -28.90 -8.77 28.46
N LYS A 380 -28.68 -8.42 29.73
CA LYS A 380 -27.72 -9.13 30.60
C LYS A 380 -28.11 -10.57 30.95
N LYS A 381 -29.39 -10.95 30.85
CA LYS A 381 -29.84 -12.34 31.00
C LYS A 381 -29.64 -13.13 29.71
N LEU A 382 -29.91 -12.51 28.57
CA LEU A 382 -29.89 -13.14 27.25
C LEU A 382 -28.48 -13.20 26.63
N ASP A 383 -27.56 -12.33 27.07
CA ASP A 383 -26.16 -12.31 26.64
C ASP A 383 -25.21 -12.02 27.82
N PRO A 384 -24.83 -13.05 28.63
CA PRO A 384 -24.00 -12.86 29.81
C PRO A 384 -22.61 -12.24 29.53
N ASP A 385 -22.09 -12.34 28.30
CA ASP A 385 -20.83 -11.72 27.91
C ASP A 385 -20.93 -10.17 27.83
N ILE A 386 -22.15 -9.59 27.90
CA ILE A 386 -22.35 -8.13 27.94
C ILE A 386 -21.66 -7.48 29.16
N GLU A 387 -21.52 -8.16 30.29
CA GLU A 387 -20.82 -7.56 31.45
C GLU A 387 -19.30 -7.42 31.21
N ALA A 388 -18.71 -8.35 30.46
CA ALA A 388 -17.34 -8.17 29.98
C ALA A 388 -17.24 -7.02 28.96
N PHE A 389 -18.29 -6.81 28.15
CA PHE A 389 -18.38 -5.68 27.23
C PHE A 389 -18.54 -4.34 27.95
N GLU A 390 -19.37 -4.17 28.98
CA GLU A 390 -19.54 -2.86 29.66
C GLU A 390 -18.20 -2.25 30.10
N SER A 391 -17.24 -3.07 30.53
CA SER A 391 -15.88 -2.64 30.89
C SER A 391 -15.03 -2.06 29.75
N LYS A 392 -15.45 -2.23 28.49
CA LYS A 392 -14.75 -1.84 27.25
C LYS A 392 -15.67 -1.28 26.14
N GLY A 393 -16.97 -1.07 26.43
CA GLY A 393 -18.02 -1.33 25.43
C GLY A 393 -18.82 -0.15 24.89
N LEU A 394 -18.74 1.04 25.51
CA LEU A 394 -19.38 2.24 24.94
C LEU A 394 -18.86 2.61 23.54
N GLY A 395 -17.67 2.13 23.17
CA GLY A 395 -17.02 2.40 21.88
C GLY A 395 -17.44 1.50 20.70
N ARG A 396 -18.53 0.71 20.79
CA ARG A 396 -18.97 -0.14 19.64
C ARG A 396 -19.99 0.51 18.71
N TYR A 397 -20.79 1.45 19.21
CA TYR A 397 -21.89 2.09 18.46
C TYR A 397 -21.88 3.62 18.54
N ASP A 398 -20.68 4.20 18.69
CA ASP A 398 -20.42 5.57 18.27
C ASP A 398 -20.70 5.71 16.74
N PRO A 399 -21.31 6.82 16.26
CA PRO A 399 -21.52 7.05 14.83
C PRO A 399 -20.25 6.92 13.96
N ALA A 400 -19.08 7.37 14.44
CA ALA A 400 -17.80 7.22 13.73
C ALA A 400 -17.25 5.78 13.75
N THR A 401 -17.92 4.86 14.46
CA THR A 401 -17.67 3.42 14.49
C THR A 401 -18.73 2.67 13.69
N LEU A 402 -19.99 3.09 13.72
CA LEU A 402 -21.05 2.56 12.84
C LEU A 402 -20.80 2.89 11.36
N ASN A 403 -20.39 4.13 11.05
CA ASN A 403 -19.91 4.47 9.70
C ASN A 403 -18.73 3.59 9.27
N ARG A 404 -17.88 3.17 10.24
CA ARG A 404 -16.74 2.25 10.04
C ARG A 404 -17.13 0.78 9.86
N ILE A 405 -18.34 0.38 10.26
CA ILE A 405 -18.89 -0.98 10.11
C ILE A 405 -19.76 -1.09 8.86
N TRP A 406 -20.41 0.01 8.45
CA TRP A 406 -21.38 0.05 7.36
C TRP A 406 -20.85 0.58 6.04
N PHE A 407 -20.26 1.78 6.04
CA PHE A 407 -19.73 2.41 4.83
C PHE A 407 -18.24 2.05 4.58
N SER A 408 -17.63 1.27 5.49
CA SER A 408 -16.36 0.59 5.23
C SER A 408 -16.39 -0.91 5.56
N GLN A 409 -17.09 -1.70 4.73
CA GLN A 409 -16.67 -3.09 4.46
C GLN A 409 -16.03 -3.28 3.07
N GLN A 410 -15.08 -2.40 2.75
CA GLN A 410 -13.74 -2.97 2.63
C GLN A 410 -13.36 -3.46 4.04
N PRO A 411 -13.19 -4.78 4.27
CA PRO A 411 -13.07 -5.31 5.63
C PRO A 411 -11.96 -4.58 6.39
N PRO A 412 -12.20 -4.19 7.67
CA PRO A 412 -11.23 -3.46 8.48
C PRO A 412 -10.05 -4.36 8.84
N ASN A 413 -9.13 -4.49 7.88
CA ASN A 413 -7.94 -5.31 7.99
C ASN A 413 -6.91 -4.57 8.86
N ILE A 414 -7.15 -4.59 10.16
CA ILE A 414 -6.08 -4.40 11.16
C ILE A 414 -4.98 -5.46 10.91
N ALA A 415 -5.37 -6.66 10.43
CA ALA A 415 -4.48 -7.69 9.86
C ALA A 415 -3.82 -7.36 8.49
N ARG A 416 -3.96 -6.14 7.95
CA ARG A 416 -3.11 -5.59 6.86
C ARG A 416 -2.22 -4.45 7.33
N LEU A 417 -2.53 -3.83 8.48
CA LEU A 417 -1.65 -2.87 9.16
C LEU A 417 -0.35 -3.56 9.61
N ASP A 418 -0.44 -4.84 9.97
CA ASP A 418 0.63 -5.76 10.39
C ASP A 418 1.90 -5.71 9.51
N THR A 419 1.78 -5.46 8.20
CA THR A 419 2.91 -5.38 7.26
C THR A 419 3.48 -3.96 7.08
N PHE A 420 2.72 -2.91 7.41
CA PHE A 420 3.16 -1.52 7.29
C PHE A 420 3.94 -1.06 8.53
N LEU A 421 3.58 -1.58 9.70
CA LEU A 421 4.05 -1.10 11.00
C LEU A 421 5.33 -1.83 11.46
N ALA A 422 5.46 -3.12 11.12
CA ALA A 422 6.68 -3.92 11.29
C ALA A 422 7.90 -3.43 10.46
N VAL A 423 7.74 -2.38 9.65
CA VAL A 423 8.83 -1.71 8.92
C VAL A 423 9.56 -0.68 9.81
N TYR A 424 8.91 -0.16 10.85
CA TYR A 424 9.44 0.90 11.71
C TYR A 424 9.34 0.63 13.22
N GLY A 425 8.48 -0.30 13.65
CA GLY A 425 8.43 -0.82 15.02
C GLY A 425 8.79 -2.31 15.03
N TYR A 426 9.96 -2.66 15.56
CA TYR A 426 10.28 -4.05 15.86
C TYR A 426 9.77 -4.40 17.26
N SER A 427 8.91 -5.41 17.35
CA SER A 427 8.68 -6.16 18.58
C SER A 427 8.35 -7.59 18.20
N SER A 428 9.26 -8.52 18.51
CA SER A 428 9.28 -9.85 17.87
C SER A 428 8.80 -11.00 18.76
N THR A 429 7.67 -10.84 19.48
CA THR A 429 7.05 -11.97 20.21
C THR A 429 5.53 -12.11 20.06
N SER A 430 5.12 -13.37 19.88
CA SER A 430 3.75 -13.92 20.05
C SER A 430 2.64 -13.58 19.01
N PRO A 431 2.20 -14.55 18.19
CA PRO A 431 1.04 -14.39 17.29
C PRO A 431 -0.31 -14.64 18.00
N LEU A 432 -0.58 -13.95 19.12
CA LEU A 432 -1.81 -14.12 19.93
C LEU A 432 -2.37 -12.80 20.51
N GLY A 433 -3.03 -12.01 19.65
CA GLY A 433 -4.00 -10.99 20.07
C GLY A 433 -3.42 -9.66 20.59
N PRO A 434 -4.28 -8.64 20.82
CA PRO A 434 -3.86 -7.31 21.21
C PRO A 434 -3.62 -7.22 22.73
N SER A 435 -2.41 -7.59 23.19
CA SER A 435 -2.02 -7.45 24.59
C SER A 435 -0.52 -7.16 24.81
N SER A 436 0.03 -6.20 24.08
CA SER A 436 1.36 -5.62 24.34
C SER A 436 1.38 -4.13 24.00
N HIS A 437 0.85 -3.30 24.91
CA HIS A 437 1.05 -1.85 24.83
C HIS A 437 2.48 -1.51 25.26
N ASP A 438 3.41 -1.40 24.31
CA ASP A 438 4.63 -0.62 24.52
C ASP A 438 4.30 0.86 24.24
N PRO A 439 4.34 1.76 25.23
CA PRO A 439 4.07 3.19 25.01
C PRO A 439 5.15 3.92 24.18
N ASN A 440 6.22 3.23 23.74
CA ASN A 440 7.30 3.80 22.92
C ASN A 440 7.24 3.38 21.45
N ASP A 441 6.19 2.67 21.01
CA ASP A 441 6.01 2.32 19.60
C ASP A 441 5.53 3.53 18.77
N LEU A 442 6.29 3.88 17.73
CA LEU A 442 5.96 4.96 16.78
C LEU A 442 4.63 4.69 16.07
N CYS A 443 4.36 3.43 15.73
CA CYS A 443 3.11 3.04 15.07
C CYS A 443 1.90 3.38 15.95
N SER A 444 1.95 2.97 17.22
CA SER A 444 0.93 3.22 18.22
C SER A 444 0.77 4.72 18.45
N LEU A 445 1.85 5.48 18.53
CA LEU A 445 1.80 6.95 18.62
C LEU A 445 1.12 7.59 17.40
N LEU A 446 1.50 7.22 16.17
CA LEU A 446 0.90 7.78 14.94
C LEU A 446 -0.60 7.45 14.86
N ILE A 447 -1.01 6.25 15.27
CA ILE A 447 -2.42 5.86 15.36
C ILE A 447 -3.14 6.68 16.43
N MET A 448 -2.59 6.82 17.64
CA MET A 448 -3.17 7.64 18.72
C MET A 448 -3.32 9.10 18.30
N LEU A 449 -2.29 9.71 17.72
CA LEU A 449 -2.34 11.08 17.18
C LEU A 449 -3.45 11.22 16.12
N SER A 450 -3.64 10.22 15.26
CA SER A 450 -4.70 10.24 14.25
C SER A 450 -6.12 10.05 14.82
N LEU A 451 -6.26 9.40 15.98
CA LEU A 451 -7.55 9.08 16.61
C LEU A 451 -7.87 9.96 17.82
N LYS A 452 -7.01 10.93 18.16
CA LYS A 452 -7.11 11.79 19.35
C LYS A 452 -8.40 12.61 19.43
N ASP A 453 -8.85 13.14 18.30
CA ASP A 453 -10.00 14.03 18.16
C ASP A 453 -10.41 14.14 16.66
N ASP A 454 -11.45 14.92 16.36
CA ASP A 454 -11.88 15.23 14.99
C ASP A 454 -11.36 16.58 14.46
N SER A 455 -10.24 17.08 15.00
CA SER A 455 -9.57 18.26 14.45
C SER A 455 -8.97 18.00 13.05
N PHE A 456 -8.71 19.07 12.31
CA PHE A 456 -8.05 18.97 11.01
C PHE A 456 -6.66 18.29 11.07
N PRO A 457 -5.78 18.52 12.07
CA PRO A 457 -4.53 17.76 12.20
C PRO A 457 -4.70 16.25 12.40
N SER A 458 -5.69 15.85 13.22
CA SER A 458 -5.99 14.43 13.45
C SER A 458 -6.54 13.78 12.18
N LEU A 459 -7.47 14.47 11.49
CA LEU A 459 -7.96 14.05 10.17
C LEU A 459 -6.86 13.96 9.12
N ALA A 460 -5.94 14.93 9.07
CA ALA A 460 -4.79 14.92 8.18
C ALA A 460 -3.91 13.69 8.41
N SER A 461 -3.68 13.35 9.69
CA SER A 461 -2.95 12.14 10.10
C SER A 461 -3.68 10.87 9.65
N ARG A 462 -5.00 10.75 9.89
CA ARG A 462 -5.81 9.59 9.44
C ARG A 462 -5.73 9.39 7.92
N CYS A 463 -5.89 10.46 7.17
CA CYS A 463 -5.83 10.43 5.71
C CYS A 463 -4.42 10.11 5.19
N ALA A 464 -3.36 10.61 5.85
CA ALA A 464 -1.98 10.31 5.47
C ALA A 464 -1.62 8.83 5.72
N ILE A 465 -1.94 8.28 6.89
CA ILE A 465 -1.77 6.83 7.19
C ILE A 465 -2.51 5.99 6.14
N SER A 466 -3.74 6.38 5.81
CA SER A 466 -4.57 5.72 4.80
C SER A 466 -3.94 5.79 3.41
N ALA A 467 -3.33 6.93 3.03
CA ALA A 467 -2.69 7.11 1.74
C ALA A 467 -1.48 6.18 1.52
N LEU A 468 -0.58 6.06 2.52
CA LEU A 468 0.53 5.10 2.44
C LEU A 468 0.01 3.65 2.43
N SER A 469 -1.01 3.35 3.25
CA SER A 469 -1.62 2.01 3.31
C SER A 469 -2.18 1.59 1.95
N TYR A 470 -2.91 2.48 1.27
CA TYR A 470 -3.42 2.20 -0.09
C TYR A 470 -2.31 2.14 -1.14
N TYR A 471 -1.27 2.97 -1.03
CA TYR A 471 -0.11 2.93 -1.93
C TYR A 471 0.55 1.55 -1.91
N TYR A 472 0.92 1.05 -0.71
CA TYR A 472 1.56 -0.27 -0.56
C TYR A 472 0.65 -1.45 -0.93
N LEU A 473 -0.67 -1.27 -0.92
CA LEU A 473 -1.63 -2.25 -1.42
C LEU A 473 -1.83 -2.22 -2.95
N GLY A 474 -1.14 -1.33 -3.68
CA GLY A 474 -1.33 -1.13 -5.12
C GLY A 474 -2.66 -0.49 -5.49
N MET A 475 -3.30 0.22 -4.54
CA MET A 475 -4.60 0.88 -4.70
C MET A 475 -4.41 2.37 -5.03
N GLU A 476 -3.70 2.65 -6.13
CA GLU A 476 -3.22 3.98 -6.54
C GLU A 476 -4.30 5.09 -6.44
N MET A 477 -5.52 4.84 -6.94
CA MET A 477 -6.63 5.80 -6.87
C MET A 477 -7.07 6.11 -5.42
N ALA A 478 -7.11 5.10 -4.55
CA ALA A 478 -7.47 5.29 -3.14
C ALA A 478 -6.35 5.97 -2.35
N ALA A 479 -5.09 5.71 -2.73
CA ALA A 479 -3.92 6.41 -2.22
C ALA A 479 -3.98 7.90 -2.60
N ALA A 480 -4.25 8.21 -3.87
CA ALA A 480 -4.37 9.58 -4.38
C ALA A 480 -5.51 10.36 -3.70
N VAL A 481 -6.71 9.79 -3.57
CA VAL A 481 -7.83 10.44 -2.87
C VAL A 481 -7.49 10.70 -1.39
N SER A 482 -6.87 9.73 -0.72
CA SER A 482 -6.46 9.88 0.69
C SER A 482 -5.34 10.93 0.85
N LYS A 483 -4.38 10.97 -0.08
CA LYS A 483 -3.33 12.00 -0.19
C LYS A 483 -3.95 13.39 -0.33
N THR A 484 -4.90 13.58 -1.25
CA THR A 484 -5.60 14.87 -1.42
C THR A 484 -6.37 15.29 -0.15
N ASN A 485 -7.02 14.35 0.53
CA ASN A 485 -7.75 14.67 1.77
C ASN A 485 -6.82 15.00 2.94
N ALA A 486 -5.68 14.32 3.05
CA ALA A 486 -4.63 14.66 4.02
C ALA A 486 -4.07 16.08 3.78
N LEU A 487 -3.82 16.43 2.52
CA LEU A 487 -3.34 17.76 2.13
C LEU A 487 -4.34 18.87 2.48
N ARG A 488 -5.63 18.69 2.14
CA ARG A 488 -6.69 19.66 2.50
C ARG A 488 -6.80 19.88 4.00
N ALA A 489 -6.78 18.80 4.78
CA ALA A 489 -6.87 18.88 6.23
C ALA A 489 -5.60 19.53 6.85
N LEU A 490 -4.40 19.19 6.34
CA LEU A 490 -3.16 19.83 6.79
C LEU A 490 -3.12 21.32 6.43
N GLN A 491 -3.65 21.72 5.27
CA GLN A 491 -3.77 23.13 4.89
C GLN A 491 -4.72 23.89 5.84
N ALA A 492 -5.92 23.36 6.09
CA ALA A 492 -6.87 23.97 7.05
C ALA A 492 -6.27 24.09 8.47
N SER A 493 -5.40 23.15 8.86
CA SER A 493 -4.64 23.19 10.11
C SER A 493 -3.59 24.31 10.17
N ILE A 494 -3.04 24.70 9.01
CA ILE A 494 -2.03 25.75 8.88
C ILE A 494 -2.69 27.14 8.86
N GLU A 495 -3.90 27.25 8.32
CA GLU A 495 -4.68 28.49 8.28
C GLU A 495 -5.23 28.91 9.67
N ALA A 496 -5.36 27.97 10.61
CA ALA A 496 -5.73 28.22 12.01
C ALA A 496 -4.85 27.38 12.99
N PRO A 497 -3.56 27.73 13.18
CA PRO A 497 -2.60 26.85 13.83
C PRO A 497 -2.72 26.87 15.37
N GLU A 498 -3.09 25.72 15.96
CA GLU A 498 -3.09 25.53 17.42
C GLU A 498 -1.87 24.69 17.87
N LEU A 499 -1.02 25.26 18.72
CA LEU A 499 0.23 24.61 19.17
C LEU A 499 0.00 23.27 19.92
N SER A 500 -1.18 23.07 20.51
CA SER A 500 -1.57 21.82 21.19
C SER A 500 -1.78 20.63 20.21
N GLN A 501 -1.93 20.93 18.92
CA GLN A 501 -2.19 19.97 17.84
C GLN A 501 -0.96 19.75 16.93
N ALA A 502 0.15 20.44 17.22
CA ALA A 502 1.37 20.42 16.40
C ALA A 502 1.98 19.02 16.21
N MET A 503 1.79 18.09 17.15
CA MET A 503 2.25 16.70 17.00
C MET A 503 1.48 15.95 15.90
N GLN A 504 0.17 16.15 15.80
CA GLN A 504 -0.63 15.61 14.69
C GLN A 504 -0.22 16.27 13.35
N MET A 505 0.05 17.58 13.33
CA MET A 505 0.51 18.27 12.12
C MET A 505 1.89 17.75 11.65
N MET A 506 2.84 17.55 12.57
CA MET A 506 4.14 16.93 12.28
C MET A 506 3.99 15.49 11.76
N ALA A 507 3.13 14.68 12.40
CA ALA A 507 2.87 13.31 11.97
C ALA A 507 2.29 13.25 10.55
N ALA A 508 1.26 14.05 10.25
CA ALA A 508 0.65 14.14 8.92
C ALA A 508 1.66 14.61 7.85
N SER A 509 2.46 15.65 8.16
CA SER A 509 3.45 16.19 7.24
C SER A 509 4.62 15.23 6.97
N MET A 510 5.06 14.47 7.98
CA MET A 510 6.06 13.41 7.81
C MET A 510 5.56 12.25 6.97
N LEU A 511 4.33 11.79 7.22
CA LEU A 511 3.71 10.73 6.43
C LEU A 511 3.55 11.16 4.96
N LEU A 512 3.05 12.38 4.71
CA LEU A 512 2.97 12.94 3.36
C LEU A 512 4.35 13.04 2.70
N CYS A 513 5.38 13.51 3.41
CA CYS A 513 6.76 13.51 2.92
C CYS A 513 7.22 12.11 2.48
N ILE A 514 6.98 11.07 3.30
CA ILE A 514 7.36 9.69 2.95
C ILE A 514 6.56 9.19 1.74
N LEU A 515 5.26 9.49 1.65
CA LEU A 515 4.42 9.13 0.51
C LEU A 515 4.93 9.74 -0.81
N GLU A 516 5.36 11.01 -0.79
CA GLU A 516 5.98 11.63 -1.96
C GLU A 516 7.29 10.92 -2.36
N THR A 517 8.11 10.46 -1.40
CA THR A 517 9.32 9.68 -1.74
C THR A 517 9.02 8.29 -2.34
N LEU A 518 7.77 7.82 -2.29
CA LEU A 518 7.37 6.56 -2.93
C LEU A 518 6.83 6.76 -4.35
N ASP A 519 6.43 7.98 -4.72
CA ASP A 519 5.73 8.25 -6.00
C ASP A 519 6.70 8.53 -7.16
N PHE A 520 7.35 7.47 -7.64
CA PHE A 520 8.36 7.49 -8.72
C PHE A 520 7.90 8.14 -10.04
N ASN A 521 6.59 8.31 -10.25
CA ASN A 521 6.02 8.85 -11.50
C ASN A 521 5.63 10.34 -11.38
N SER A 522 5.71 10.92 -10.19
CA SER A 522 5.35 12.31 -9.93
C SER A 522 6.44 13.28 -10.44
N PRO A 523 6.09 14.35 -11.17
CA PRO A 523 7.07 15.30 -11.70
C PRO A 523 7.65 16.23 -10.61
N ALA A 524 8.70 15.73 -9.96
CA ALA A 524 9.72 16.46 -9.18
C ALA A 524 9.30 17.23 -7.91
N LEU A 525 10.02 16.94 -6.81
CA LEU A 525 10.28 17.87 -5.69
C LEU A 525 9.09 18.28 -4.81
N SER A 526 8.10 17.40 -4.64
CA SER A 526 7.04 17.56 -3.62
C SER A 526 7.52 17.27 -2.18
N TRP A 527 8.40 16.27 -1.98
CA TRP A 527 8.78 15.79 -0.63
C TRP A 527 9.51 16.82 0.23
N THR A 528 10.37 17.67 -0.38
CA THR A 528 11.13 18.71 0.33
C THR A 528 10.21 19.71 1.00
N ILE A 529 9.11 20.09 0.34
CA ILE A 529 8.10 21.03 0.85
C ILE A 529 7.47 20.48 2.13
N PHE A 530 7.10 19.19 2.16
CA PHE A 530 6.52 18.56 3.35
C PHE A 530 7.54 18.37 4.48
N PHE A 531 8.82 18.14 4.18
CA PHE A 531 9.83 18.02 5.22
C PHE A 531 10.24 19.39 5.81
N CYS A 532 10.39 20.41 4.97
CA CYS A 532 10.54 21.80 5.42
C CYS A 532 9.31 22.26 6.22
N GLY A 533 8.10 21.90 5.80
CA GLY A 533 6.87 22.12 6.57
C GLY A 533 6.94 21.46 7.95
N THR A 534 7.35 20.19 8.03
CA THR A 534 7.57 19.48 9.29
C THR A 534 8.58 20.20 10.18
N LYS A 535 9.76 20.56 9.68
CA LYS A 535 10.79 21.27 10.46
C LYS A 535 10.32 22.66 10.90
N ARG A 536 9.53 23.38 10.08
CA ARG A 536 8.90 24.65 10.47
C ARG A 536 7.91 24.45 11.62
N ILE A 537 7.00 23.47 11.55
CA ILE A 537 6.06 23.14 12.64
C ILE A 537 6.81 22.72 13.91
N ALA A 538 7.83 21.87 13.79
CA ALA A 538 8.62 21.41 14.94
C ALA A 538 9.29 22.58 15.68
N ASN A 539 9.89 23.51 14.95
CA ASN A 539 10.53 24.70 15.53
C ASN A 539 9.54 25.65 16.26
N LEU A 540 8.23 25.59 15.99
CA LEU A 540 7.22 26.33 16.78
C LEU A 540 6.99 25.74 18.18
N VAL A 541 7.37 24.47 18.41
CA VAL A 541 7.12 23.74 19.66
C VAL A 541 8.37 23.13 20.29
N THR A 542 9.58 23.45 19.79
CA THR A 542 10.86 22.96 20.35
C THR A 542 11.90 24.07 20.47
N GLU A 543 12.41 24.27 21.68
CA GLU A 543 13.49 25.21 21.96
C GLU A 543 14.86 24.64 21.56
N LYS A 544 15.94 25.40 21.77
CA LYS A 544 17.31 24.97 21.47
C LYS A 544 17.99 24.42 22.73
N ASP A 545 18.70 23.31 22.57
CA ASP A 545 19.48 22.64 23.62
C ASP A 545 18.66 22.17 24.85
N ASP A 546 17.33 22.06 24.69
CA ASP A 546 16.35 21.51 25.64
C ASP A 546 16.28 19.95 25.54
N THR A 547 15.53 19.30 26.45
CA THR A 547 15.43 17.84 26.54
C THR A 547 13.98 17.36 26.70
N TYR A 548 13.50 16.63 25.69
CA TYR A 548 12.15 16.06 25.63
C TYR A 548 12.12 14.57 25.98
N PHE A 549 10.93 14.07 26.33
CA PHE A 549 10.71 12.69 26.76
C PHE A 549 9.38 12.15 26.19
N GLY A 550 9.20 10.82 26.22
CA GLY A 550 7.99 10.15 25.76
C GLY A 550 7.68 10.42 24.28
N GLU A 551 6.38 10.51 23.97
CA GLU A 551 5.83 10.71 22.62
C GLU A 551 6.53 11.81 21.81
N LYS A 552 6.78 12.96 22.44
CA LYS A 552 7.44 14.10 21.79
C LYS A 552 8.89 13.80 21.40
N ALA A 553 9.63 13.07 22.25
CA ALA A 553 10.99 12.65 21.91
C ALA A 553 11.00 11.63 20.77
N LEU A 554 10.11 10.64 20.82
CA LEU A 554 9.96 9.61 19.78
C LEU A 554 9.66 10.22 18.40
N LEU A 555 8.75 11.19 18.34
CA LEU A 555 8.40 11.91 17.11
C LEU A 555 9.56 12.80 16.62
N MET A 556 10.29 13.46 17.52
CA MET A 556 11.47 14.25 17.16
C MET A 556 12.63 13.39 16.65
N ASP A 557 12.88 12.22 17.26
CA ASP A 557 13.94 11.30 16.85
C ASP A 557 13.63 10.68 15.48
N TRP A 558 12.35 10.43 15.18
CA TRP A 558 11.90 10.05 13.83
C TRP A 558 12.23 11.12 12.79
N ILE A 559 11.85 12.38 13.07
CA ILE A 559 12.13 13.53 12.20
C ILE A 559 13.64 13.69 12.04
N PHE A 560 14.43 13.51 13.10
CA PHE A 560 15.89 13.63 13.05
C PHE A 560 16.54 12.56 12.17
N TYR A 561 16.11 11.29 12.28
CA TYR A 561 16.57 10.23 11.38
C TYR A 561 16.37 10.62 9.91
N HIS A 562 15.16 11.08 9.58
CA HIS A 562 14.85 11.54 8.22
C HIS A 562 15.65 12.79 7.84
N ASP A 563 15.91 13.74 8.74
CA ASP A 563 16.75 14.93 8.49
C ASP A 563 18.17 14.54 8.05
N VAL A 564 18.77 13.57 8.75
CA VAL A 564 20.12 13.07 8.42
C VAL A 564 20.13 12.25 7.12
N MET A 565 19.11 11.42 6.89
CA MET A 565 18.99 10.68 5.61
C MET A 565 18.74 11.62 4.43
N TYR A 566 17.92 12.67 4.60
CA TYR A 566 17.68 13.69 3.58
C TYR A 566 18.91 14.58 3.33
N LYS A 567 19.74 14.81 4.36
CA LYS A 567 21.02 15.51 4.18
C LYS A 567 22.05 14.66 3.42
N PHE A 568 22.10 13.35 3.66
CA PHE A 568 22.85 12.42 2.80
C PHE A 568 22.37 12.50 1.35
N SER A 569 21.05 12.66 1.12
CA SER A 569 20.48 12.87 -0.22
C SER A 569 21.03 14.07 -0.93
N ILE A 570 20.91 15.21 -0.26
CA ILE A 570 21.16 16.49 -0.88
C ILE A 570 22.65 16.63 -1.13
N ARG A 571 23.49 15.99 -0.30
CA ARG A 571 24.94 15.97 -0.51
C ARG A 571 25.36 15.35 -1.84
N HIS A 572 24.80 14.20 -2.19
CA HIS A 572 25.18 13.41 -3.37
C HIS A 572 24.31 13.67 -4.61
N TRP A 573 23.34 14.59 -4.56
CA TRP A 573 22.64 15.02 -5.77
C TRP A 573 23.49 16.05 -6.54
N ASP A 574 23.86 15.76 -7.79
CA ASP A 574 24.37 16.71 -8.78
C ASP A 574 23.64 18.07 -8.76
N ASN A 575 22.38 18.09 -9.23
CA ASN A 575 21.60 19.29 -9.51
C ASN A 575 20.66 19.64 -8.34
N LYS A 576 21.26 20.14 -7.25
CA LYS A 576 20.58 20.57 -6.02
C LYS A 576 19.67 21.78 -6.29
N ASN A 577 18.41 21.75 -5.83
CA ASN A 577 17.48 22.89 -5.94
C ASN A 577 17.54 23.83 -4.71
N ALA A 578 16.80 24.95 -4.76
CA ALA A 578 16.80 25.94 -3.67
C ALA A 578 16.27 25.38 -2.34
N ASP A 579 15.17 24.62 -2.35
CA ASP A 579 14.57 24.04 -1.14
C ASP A 579 15.49 23.02 -0.47
N GLN A 580 16.24 22.26 -1.27
CA GLN A 580 17.26 21.32 -0.81
C GLN A 580 18.44 22.04 -0.16
N ILE A 581 18.90 23.14 -0.76
CA ILE A 581 19.97 23.96 -0.19
C ILE A 581 19.50 24.62 1.13
N GLU A 582 18.26 25.12 1.20
CA GLU A 582 17.65 25.59 2.46
C GLU A 582 17.63 24.44 3.50
N LEU A 583 17.05 23.29 3.14
CA LEU A 583 16.84 22.17 4.04
C LEU A 583 18.15 21.62 4.63
N ALA A 584 19.19 21.46 3.81
CA ALA A 584 20.50 20.99 4.28
C ALA A 584 21.17 21.99 5.25
N GLY A 585 20.85 23.28 5.13
CA GLY A 585 21.29 24.35 6.04
C GLY A 585 20.40 24.58 7.27
N GLN A 586 19.16 24.07 7.29
CA GLN A 586 18.25 24.22 8.43
C GLN A 586 18.78 23.52 9.69
N ARG A 587 18.55 24.15 10.85
CA ARG A 587 18.85 23.60 12.18
C ARG A 587 18.41 22.13 12.33
N LYS A 588 19.28 21.31 12.94
CA LYS A 588 18.97 19.93 13.37
C LYS A 588 17.95 19.91 14.50
N LEU A 589 16.95 19.05 14.40
CA LEU A 589 16.00 18.75 15.47
C LEU A 589 16.54 17.56 16.27
N ILE A 590 16.84 17.72 17.57
CA ILE A 590 17.36 16.64 18.42
C ILE A 590 16.58 16.65 19.74
N SER A 591 16.10 15.49 20.20
CA SER A 591 15.24 15.40 21.39
C SER A 591 15.97 15.58 22.74
N LYS A 592 17.31 15.54 22.75
CA LYS A 592 18.16 15.59 23.95
C LYS A 592 19.25 16.66 23.85
N ALA A 593 19.43 17.42 24.93
CA ALA A 593 20.50 18.40 25.09
C ALA A 593 21.89 17.77 24.87
N VAL A 594 22.86 18.55 24.39
CA VAL A 594 24.20 18.07 23.95
C VAL A 594 24.94 17.22 25.00
N PHE A 595 24.76 17.52 26.30
CA PHE A 595 25.43 16.81 27.40
C PHE A 595 24.55 15.77 28.12
N ALA A 596 23.34 15.49 27.62
CA ALA A 596 22.42 14.52 28.20
C ALA A 596 22.98 13.08 28.05
N PRO A 597 23.16 12.31 29.15
CA PRO A 597 23.75 10.97 29.10
C PRO A 597 22.92 9.97 28.28
N GLU A 598 21.63 10.26 28.07
CA GLU A 598 20.70 9.53 27.20
C GLU A 598 21.12 9.57 25.72
N ARG A 599 21.90 10.57 25.28
CA ARG A 599 22.39 10.65 23.88
C ARG A 599 23.27 9.46 23.49
N LEU A 600 23.89 8.79 24.46
CA LEU A 600 24.70 7.59 24.25
C LEU A 600 23.87 6.30 24.21
N THR A 601 22.61 6.32 24.62
CA THR A 601 21.73 5.15 24.60
C THR A 601 21.21 4.89 23.18
N VAL A 602 21.23 3.64 22.73
CA VAL A 602 20.65 3.21 21.46
C VAL A 602 19.14 3.43 21.50
N VAL A 603 18.61 4.18 20.52
CA VAL A 603 17.17 4.42 20.38
C VAL A 603 16.64 3.49 19.28
N PRO A 604 15.67 2.59 19.55
CA PRO A 604 15.22 1.58 18.57
C PRO A 604 14.74 2.17 17.24
N ILE A 605 14.09 3.34 17.25
CA ILE A 605 13.64 4.01 16.02
C ILE A 605 14.80 4.43 15.11
N LEU A 606 15.93 4.87 15.68
CA LEU A 606 17.14 5.23 14.92
C LEU A 606 17.92 3.98 14.48
N GLY A 607 17.93 2.95 15.33
CA GLY A 607 18.82 1.79 15.22
C GLY A 607 20.23 2.05 15.74
N CYS A 608 20.49 3.22 16.34
CA CYS A 608 21.74 3.63 16.96
C CYS A 608 21.48 4.66 18.07
N SER A 609 22.54 5.17 18.71
CA SER A 609 22.41 6.29 19.64
C SER A 609 22.19 7.65 18.95
N LEU A 610 21.62 8.61 19.67
CA LEU A 610 21.45 9.99 19.17
C LEU A 610 22.79 10.68 18.89
N GLU A 611 23.81 10.39 19.70
CA GLU A 611 25.17 10.89 19.47
C GLU A 611 25.76 10.33 18.17
N LEU A 612 25.49 9.06 17.82
CA LEU A 612 25.91 8.51 16.54
C LEU A 612 25.12 9.15 15.37
N MET A 613 23.82 9.42 15.52
CA MET A 613 23.03 10.07 14.46
C MET A 613 23.50 11.51 14.19
N ASP A 614 23.85 12.27 15.24
CA ASP A 614 24.46 13.60 15.09
C ASP A 614 25.88 13.52 14.50
N LEU A 615 26.67 12.50 14.86
CA LEU A 615 27.96 12.21 14.21
C LEU A 615 27.81 11.88 12.73
N ILE A 616 26.86 11.02 12.31
CA ILE A 616 26.57 10.73 10.90
C ILE A 616 26.28 12.03 10.14
N CYS A 617 25.42 12.89 10.71
CA CYS A 617 25.14 14.20 10.14
C CYS A 617 26.39 15.09 10.00
N GLN A 618 27.27 15.11 11.02
CA GLN A 618 28.52 15.88 11.00
C GLN A 618 29.54 15.30 10.00
N VAL A 619 29.52 13.99 9.75
CA VAL A 619 30.35 13.34 8.71
C VAL A 619 29.85 13.70 7.32
N ILE A 620 28.53 13.73 7.09
CA ILE A 620 27.95 14.18 5.81
C ILE A 620 28.31 15.65 5.53
N ASP A 621 28.28 16.51 6.56
CA ASP A 621 28.67 17.92 6.49
C ASP A 621 30.15 18.15 6.10
N VAL A 622 31.04 17.16 6.27
CA VAL A 622 32.48 17.27 5.89
C VAL A 622 32.88 16.44 4.68
N VAL A 623 31.95 15.87 3.93
CA VAL A 623 32.28 15.40 2.57
C VAL A 623 32.33 16.63 1.68
N LEU A 624 33.48 16.92 1.07
CA LEU A 624 33.66 18.00 0.09
C LEU A 624 33.99 17.41 -1.28
N ASP A 625 33.55 18.07 -2.35
CA ASP A 625 33.84 17.59 -3.71
C ASP A 625 35.35 17.70 -3.97
N HIS A 626 35.91 16.79 -4.77
CA HIS A 626 37.35 16.75 -5.06
C HIS A 626 37.93 18.06 -5.65
N ASN A 627 37.08 18.94 -6.17
CA ASN A 627 37.42 20.25 -6.75
C ASN A 627 37.15 21.44 -5.80
N ASP A 628 36.65 21.19 -4.58
CA ASP A 628 36.37 22.25 -3.59
C ASP A 628 37.66 22.81 -2.99
N ALA A 629 37.75 24.14 -2.87
CA ALA A 629 38.95 24.82 -2.36
C ALA A 629 39.24 24.55 -0.87
N GLY A 630 38.27 24.02 -0.12
CA GLY A 630 38.41 23.54 1.25
C GLY A 630 38.81 22.07 1.36
N TYR A 631 38.72 21.27 0.29
CA TYR A 631 39.07 19.85 0.32
C TYR A 631 40.54 19.65 0.75
N GLN A 632 40.75 18.69 1.66
CA GLN A 632 42.03 18.42 2.35
C GLN A 632 42.77 19.63 2.98
N SER A 633 42.11 20.79 3.15
CA SER A 633 42.69 21.94 3.87
C SER A 633 42.96 21.63 5.35
N GLU A 634 43.86 22.39 6.00
CA GLU A 634 44.26 22.13 7.40
C GLU A 634 43.06 22.15 8.37
N SER A 635 42.12 23.09 8.20
CA SER A 635 40.88 23.17 8.97
C SER A 635 39.95 21.98 8.70
N HIS A 636 39.77 21.60 7.44
CA HIS A 636 38.96 20.44 7.05
C HIS A 636 39.52 19.13 7.63
N MET A 637 40.84 18.90 7.49
CA MET A 637 41.52 17.74 8.03
C MET A 637 41.51 17.69 9.57
N ALA A 638 41.53 18.85 10.24
CA ALA A 638 41.35 18.92 11.69
C ALA A 638 39.95 18.47 12.14
N ILE A 639 38.90 18.84 11.41
CA ILE A 639 37.52 18.40 11.70
C ILE A 639 37.37 16.91 11.41
N ILE A 640 37.85 16.41 10.27
CA ILE A 640 37.86 14.98 9.93
C ILE A 640 38.54 14.16 11.03
N LYS A 641 39.72 14.59 11.49
CA LYS A 641 40.45 13.91 12.56
C LYS A 641 39.68 13.91 13.90
N SER A 642 38.96 14.99 14.20
CA SER A 642 38.09 15.07 15.40
C SER A 642 36.92 14.09 15.32
N LEU A 643 36.27 13.98 14.14
CA LEU A 643 35.19 13.03 13.89
C LEU A 643 35.68 11.58 13.88
N GLU A 644 36.85 11.32 13.30
CA GLU A 644 37.49 10.00 13.29
C GLU A 644 37.77 9.52 14.72
N ILE A 645 38.35 10.38 15.57
CA ILE A 645 38.60 10.08 16.98
C ILE A 645 37.29 9.87 17.75
N ARG A 646 36.26 10.70 17.53
CA ARG A 646 34.94 10.53 18.19
C ARG A 646 34.29 9.21 17.78
N LEU A 647 34.28 8.85 16.50
CA LEU A 647 33.73 7.57 16.02
C LEU A 647 34.52 6.37 16.55
N GLN A 648 35.85 6.44 16.61
CA GLN A 648 36.70 5.37 17.13
C GLN A 648 36.48 5.08 18.62
N ASN A 649 36.07 6.08 19.41
CA ASN A 649 35.89 5.98 20.87
C ASN A 649 34.41 6.06 21.32
N LEU A 650 33.44 5.92 20.40
CA LEU A 650 32.02 6.02 20.72
C LEU A 650 31.46 4.70 21.29
N GLU A 651 31.28 4.64 22.60
CA GLU A 651 30.53 3.57 23.26
C GLU A 651 29.02 3.87 23.24
N GLN A 652 28.23 2.96 22.66
CA GLN A 652 26.76 3.04 22.65
C GLN A 652 26.18 2.14 23.74
N ARG A 653 25.27 2.68 24.54
CA ARG A 653 24.66 2.02 25.71
C ARG A 653 23.32 1.39 25.33
N HIS A 654 22.92 0.31 26.00
CA HIS A 654 21.58 -0.25 25.90
C HIS A 654 20.78 0.01 27.20
N SER A 655 19.47 0.27 27.08
CA SER A 655 18.57 0.58 28.20
C SER A 655 18.13 -0.70 28.93
N GLY A 656 18.96 -1.20 29.85
CA GLY A 656 18.66 -2.42 30.58
C GLY A 656 17.66 -2.23 31.73
N ILE A 657 16.60 -3.05 31.75
CA ILE A 657 16.13 -3.90 32.87
C ILE A 657 15.16 -4.94 32.29
N SER A 658 15.67 -6.13 31.98
CA SER A 658 14.94 -7.40 31.91
C SER A 658 15.94 -8.53 31.65
N GLU A 659 16.04 -9.52 32.54
CA GLU A 659 16.93 -10.68 32.35
C GLU A 659 16.31 -11.75 31.43
N ILE A 660 15.20 -11.43 30.75
CA ILE A 660 14.34 -12.39 30.05
C ILE A 660 14.56 -12.39 28.52
N ASP A 661 15.05 -11.30 27.91
CA ASP A 661 15.31 -11.24 26.46
C ASP A 661 16.73 -10.77 26.13
N SER A 662 17.68 -11.70 26.21
CA SER A 662 19.08 -11.48 25.81
C SER A 662 19.30 -11.50 24.30
N GLY A 663 18.29 -11.88 23.50
CA GLY A 663 18.38 -12.01 22.05
C GLY A 663 18.21 -10.68 21.34
N GLU A 664 17.13 -9.97 21.62
CA GLU A 664 16.80 -8.72 20.94
C GLU A 664 17.76 -7.58 21.32
N ALA A 665 18.08 -7.44 22.62
CA ALA A 665 19.07 -6.47 23.10
C ALA A 665 20.43 -6.63 22.41
N ALA A 666 20.90 -7.88 22.26
CA ALA A 666 22.17 -8.16 21.57
C ALA A 666 22.10 -7.88 20.06
N HIS A 667 20.94 -8.05 19.42
CA HIS A 667 20.75 -7.66 18.01
C HIS A 667 20.81 -6.14 17.84
N GLN A 668 20.09 -5.37 18.67
CA GLN A 668 20.10 -3.91 18.63
C GLN A 668 21.52 -3.33 18.79
N VAL A 669 22.32 -3.90 19.72
CA VAL A 669 23.74 -3.51 19.89
C VAL A 669 24.57 -3.79 18.63
N ARG A 670 24.40 -4.95 17.96
CA ARG A 670 25.11 -5.22 16.70
C ARG A 670 24.69 -4.28 15.56
N VAL A 671 23.40 -3.93 15.45
CA VAL A 671 22.93 -2.96 14.43
C VAL A 671 23.48 -1.56 14.69
N ALA A 672 23.53 -1.13 15.94
CA ALA A 672 24.13 0.15 16.33
C ALA A 672 25.64 0.22 16.03
N GLU A 673 26.36 -0.89 16.19
CA GLU A 673 27.78 -1.00 15.84
C GLU A 673 28.00 -1.05 14.31
N VAL A 674 27.13 -1.73 13.57
CA VAL A 674 27.11 -1.72 12.10
C VAL A 674 26.89 -0.29 11.55
N PHE A 675 26.03 0.51 12.18
CA PHE A 675 25.94 1.95 11.89
C PHE A 675 27.27 2.68 12.15
N ARG A 676 27.94 2.44 13.28
CA ARG A 676 29.19 3.13 13.65
C ARG A 676 30.31 2.83 12.66
N LEU A 677 30.43 1.57 12.26
CA LEU A 677 31.44 1.09 11.31
C LEU A 677 31.16 1.60 9.88
N ALA A 678 29.90 1.58 9.42
CA ALA A 678 29.52 2.22 8.15
C ALA A 678 29.86 3.72 8.14
N THR A 679 29.61 4.43 9.25
CA THR A 679 29.93 5.86 9.39
C THR A 679 31.42 6.13 9.34
N LEU A 680 32.23 5.27 9.98
CA LEU A 680 33.70 5.36 9.94
C LEU A 680 34.26 5.07 8.54
N ILE A 681 33.74 4.04 7.85
CA ILE A 681 34.10 3.73 6.46
C ILE A 681 33.78 4.92 5.56
N TYR A 682 32.57 5.47 5.64
CA TYR A 682 32.15 6.63 4.86
C TYR A 682 33.01 7.89 5.13
N LEU A 683 33.33 8.20 6.39
CA LEU A 683 34.26 9.30 6.72
C LEU A 683 35.65 9.10 6.09
N LEU A 684 36.23 7.91 6.28
CA LEU A 684 37.57 7.59 5.77
C LEU A 684 37.63 7.64 4.24
N ARG A 685 36.54 7.26 3.56
CA ARG A 685 36.51 7.14 2.10
C ARG A 685 36.12 8.43 1.38
N LEU A 686 35.07 9.12 1.84
CA LEU A 686 34.49 10.26 1.13
C LEU A 686 34.99 11.62 1.63
N ALA A 687 35.21 11.81 2.94
CA ALA A 687 35.73 13.08 3.45
C ALA A 687 37.27 13.11 3.43
N LYS A 688 37.91 11.99 3.78
CA LYS A 688 39.36 11.89 3.95
C LYS A 688 40.11 11.37 2.71
N GLY A 689 39.44 10.69 1.79
CA GLY A 689 40.02 10.19 0.54
C GLY A 689 40.99 9.01 0.70
N GLU A 690 40.79 8.15 1.70
CA GLU A 690 41.68 7.01 1.99
C GLU A 690 41.57 5.92 0.90
N SER A 691 42.72 5.49 0.36
CA SER A 691 42.77 4.39 -0.63
C SER A 691 42.59 3.01 0.02
N VAL A 692 42.28 2.00 -0.80
CA VAL A 692 42.01 0.64 -0.34
C VAL A 692 43.23 0.00 0.34
N GLY A 693 44.44 0.49 0.08
CA GLY A 693 45.65 0.07 0.78
C GLY A 693 45.79 0.57 2.23
N HIS A 694 45.00 1.56 2.69
CA HIS A 694 45.25 2.17 4.00
C HIS A 694 44.78 1.31 5.19
N LYS A 695 45.63 1.21 6.22
CA LYS A 695 45.43 0.30 7.37
C LYS A 695 44.18 0.65 8.19
N ALA A 696 43.85 1.93 8.36
CA ALA A 696 42.70 2.35 9.16
C ALA A 696 41.37 1.96 8.49
N TYR A 697 41.27 2.17 7.17
CA TYR A 697 40.12 1.74 6.37
C TYR A 697 39.97 0.21 6.37
N ASN A 698 41.04 -0.54 6.10
CA ASN A 698 40.98 -2.01 6.10
C ASN A 698 40.54 -2.59 7.45
N LEU A 699 40.98 -1.99 8.56
CA LEU A 699 40.53 -2.40 9.90
C LEU A 699 39.03 -2.14 10.10
N ALA A 700 38.53 -0.96 9.69
CA ALA A 700 37.11 -0.62 9.78
C ALA A 700 36.23 -1.55 8.92
N VAL A 701 36.65 -1.85 7.69
CA VAL A 701 35.97 -2.80 6.78
C VAL A 701 35.98 -4.21 7.36
N ALA A 702 37.13 -4.71 7.83
CA ALA A 702 37.21 -6.04 8.44
C ALA A 702 36.31 -6.18 9.67
N SER A 703 36.28 -5.17 10.56
CA SER A 703 35.33 -5.14 11.68
C SER A 703 33.87 -5.09 11.23
N ALA A 704 33.55 -4.34 10.16
CA ALA A 704 32.18 -4.26 9.65
C ALA A 704 31.67 -5.62 9.16
N PHE A 705 32.50 -6.39 8.46
CA PHE A 705 32.14 -7.73 7.99
C PHE A 705 32.09 -8.78 9.12
N ASP A 706 32.92 -8.67 10.16
CA ASP A 706 32.81 -9.54 11.35
C ASP A 706 31.47 -9.32 12.09
N VAL A 707 31.12 -8.07 12.40
CA VAL A 707 29.85 -7.77 13.08
C VAL A 707 28.63 -8.11 12.20
N LEU A 708 28.69 -7.88 10.88
CA LEU A 708 27.64 -8.31 9.95
C LEU A 708 27.53 -9.84 9.84
N GLY A 709 28.64 -10.57 9.89
CA GLY A 709 28.64 -12.05 9.91
C GLY A 709 27.95 -12.62 11.16
N GLN A 710 27.86 -11.82 12.23
CA GLN A 710 27.15 -12.14 13.48
C GLN A 710 25.69 -11.64 13.49
N CYS A 711 25.22 -10.98 12.42
CA CYS A 711 23.85 -10.51 12.26
C CYS A 711 23.01 -11.51 11.46
N VAL A 712 21.91 -11.99 12.06
CA VAL A 712 20.93 -12.85 11.35
C VAL A 712 20.21 -12.07 10.25
N PHE A 713 19.97 -10.77 10.47
CA PHE A 713 19.39 -9.81 9.53
C PHE A 713 19.84 -8.39 9.93
N CYS A 714 19.57 -7.40 9.09
CA CYS A 714 19.78 -5.98 9.41
C CYS A 714 18.73 -5.13 8.68
N GLU A 715 17.89 -4.42 9.44
CA GLU A 715 16.75 -3.66 8.90
C GLU A 715 17.13 -2.27 8.37
N ARG A 716 18.41 -1.91 8.44
CA ARG A 716 18.88 -0.54 8.23
C ARG A 716 19.56 -0.44 6.86
N PRO A 717 18.90 0.16 5.84
CA PRO A 717 19.36 0.10 4.45
C PRO A 717 20.62 0.93 4.23
N TRP A 718 20.80 2.04 4.94
CA TRP A 718 21.97 2.92 4.79
C TRP A 718 23.30 2.21 5.14
N PRO A 719 23.50 1.62 6.33
CA PRO A 719 24.75 0.93 6.62
C PRO A 719 24.95 -0.35 5.78
N MET A 720 23.86 -1.05 5.43
CA MET A 720 23.92 -2.18 4.48
C MET A 720 24.41 -1.77 3.09
N PHE A 721 23.98 -0.61 2.60
CA PHE A 721 24.44 -0.03 1.34
C PHE A 721 25.92 0.38 1.41
N ILE A 722 26.32 1.17 2.41
CA ILE A 722 27.70 1.65 2.57
C ILE A 722 28.70 0.49 2.70
N ILE A 723 28.40 -0.53 3.51
CA ILE A 723 29.32 -1.68 3.70
C ILE A 723 29.23 -2.64 2.51
N GLY A 724 28.06 -2.80 1.88
CA GLY A 724 27.88 -3.60 0.67
C GLY A 724 28.74 -3.12 -0.50
N LEU A 725 28.89 -1.81 -0.68
CA LEU A 725 29.75 -1.21 -1.70
C LEU A 725 31.26 -1.41 -1.46
N GLU A 726 31.68 -1.85 -0.27
CA GLU A 726 33.09 -2.17 0.02
C GLU A 726 33.35 -3.71 0.07
N ALA A 727 32.41 -4.53 -0.40
CA ALA A 727 32.57 -5.98 -0.51
C ALA A 727 33.44 -6.38 -1.72
N ARG A 728 34.71 -6.71 -1.47
CA ARG A 728 35.74 -7.03 -2.47
C ARG A 728 36.06 -8.52 -2.61
N THR A 729 35.57 -9.39 -1.72
CA THR A 729 35.72 -10.86 -1.83
C THR A 729 34.39 -11.60 -1.87
N ASP A 730 34.39 -12.84 -2.36
CA ASP A 730 33.19 -13.68 -2.41
C ASP A 730 32.62 -13.98 -1.01
N GLU A 731 33.46 -14.08 0.02
CA GLU A 731 33.01 -14.22 1.42
C GLU A 731 32.28 -12.97 1.90
N GLN A 732 32.83 -11.77 1.61
CA GLN A 732 32.21 -10.49 1.95
C GLN A 732 30.87 -10.31 1.22
N ARG A 733 30.84 -10.59 -0.08
CA ARG A 733 29.62 -10.57 -0.89
C ARG A 733 28.60 -11.59 -0.37
N SER A 734 29.03 -12.79 0.01
CA SER A 734 28.17 -13.84 0.59
C SER A 734 27.54 -13.44 1.94
N ILE A 735 28.27 -12.76 2.81
CA ILE A 735 27.73 -12.20 4.07
C ILE A 735 26.62 -11.19 3.75
N ILE A 736 26.90 -10.18 2.91
CA ILE A 736 25.92 -9.15 2.53
C ILE A 736 24.68 -9.75 1.87
N LEU A 737 24.86 -10.70 0.94
CA LEU A 737 23.77 -11.44 0.28
C LEU A 737 22.92 -12.27 1.27
N THR A 738 23.53 -12.78 2.33
CA THR A 738 22.82 -13.56 3.36
C THR A 738 22.03 -12.65 4.29
N VAL A 739 22.63 -11.55 4.75
CA VAL A 739 21.94 -10.54 5.58
C VAL A 739 20.80 -9.89 4.80
N PHE A 740 21.01 -9.45 3.55
CA PHE A 740 19.92 -8.92 2.70
C PHE A 740 18.80 -9.95 2.49
N ARG A 741 19.12 -11.23 2.22
CA ARG A 741 18.10 -12.28 2.05
C ARG A 741 17.23 -12.42 3.30
N GLU A 742 17.82 -12.37 4.49
CA GLU A 742 17.09 -12.48 5.75
C GLU A 742 16.34 -11.20 6.13
N SER A 743 16.88 -10.02 5.83
CA SER A 743 16.15 -8.75 5.94
C SER A 743 14.94 -8.71 5.01
N LEU A 744 15.09 -9.08 3.73
CA LEU A 744 14.01 -9.09 2.74
C LEU A 744 12.96 -10.19 2.99
N ARG A 745 13.31 -11.24 3.73
CA ARG A 745 12.33 -12.23 4.25
C ARG A 745 11.42 -11.65 5.33
N ARG A 746 11.85 -10.60 6.03
CA ARG A 746 11.08 -9.88 7.07
C ARG A 746 10.38 -8.65 6.49
N GLN A 747 11.10 -7.87 5.69
CA GLN A 747 10.64 -6.63 5.04
C GLN A 747 10.85 -6.71 3.51
N PRO A 748 9.93 -7.31 2.73
CA PRO A 748 10.15 -7.63 1.31
C PRO A 748 10.05 -6.43 0.35
N HIS A 749 9.79 -5.21 0.84
CA HIS A 749 9.43 -4.03 0.05
C HIS A 749 10.15 -2.77 0.55
N GLY A 750 10.19 -1.72 -0.28
CA GLY A 750 10.75 -0.41 0.10
C GLY A 750 12.29 -0.36 0.09
N THR A 751 12.84 0.52 0.93
CA THR A 751 14.26 0.94 0.94
C THR A 751 15.28 -0.20 0.98
N MET A 752 15.02 -1.27 1.74
CA MET A 752 15.87 -2.44 1.81
C MET A 752 15.96 -3.19 0.46
N SER A 753 14.83 -3.29 -0.25
CA SER A 753 14.74 -3.98 -1.55
C SER A 753 15.45 -3.23 -2.68
N LEU A 754 15.72 -1.94 -2.51
CA LEU A 754 16.56 -1.19 -3.43
C LEU A 754 18.03 -1.19 -3.00
N ALA A 755 18.35 -1.11 -1.70
CA ALA A 755 19.73 -1.23 -1.23
C ALA A 755 20.38 -2.55 -1.70
N ASP A 756 19.64 -3.67 -1.62
CA ASP A 756 20.07 -4.97 -2.17
C ASP A 756 20.32 -4.92 -3.69
N ARG A 757 19.46 -4.22 -4.45
CA ARG A 757 19.62 -4.04 -5.91
C ARG A 757 20.84 -3.21 -6.26
N MET A 758 20.97 -2.02 -5.64
CA MET A 758 22.07 -1.08 -5.88
C MET A 758 23.43 -1.70 -5.62
N VAL A 759 23.57 -2.46 -4.52
CA VAL A 759 24.82 -3.13 -4.18
C VAL A 759 25.18 -4.19 -5.23
N ARG A 760 24.20 -4.95 -5.75
CA ARG A 760 24.42 -5.90 -6.86
C ARG A 760 24.78 -5.20 -8.17
N ASP A 761 24.10 -4.09 -8.47
CA ASP A 761 24.35 -3.30 -9.68
C ASP A 761 25.77 -2.71 -9.64
N ALA A 762 26.21 -2.20 -8.48
CA ALA A 762 27.58 -1.73 -8.24
C ALA A 762 28.62 -2.84 -8.37
N TRP A 763 28.39 -4.03 -7.77
CA TRP A 763 29.26 -5.19 -7.97
C TRP A 763 29.32 -5.61 -9.44
N THR A 764 28.21 -5.49 -10.17
CA THR A 764 28.17 -5.78 -11.61
C THR A 764 29.05 -4.81 -12.41
N GLN A 765 29.07 -3.52 -12.07
CA GLN A 765 30.01 -2.57 -12.68
C GLN A 765 31.46 -2.86 -12.27
N GLN A 766 31.70 -3.18 -11.00
CA GLN A 766 33.02 -3.57 -10.47
C GLN A 766 33.59 -4.79 -11.20
N ASP A 767 32.77 -5.79 -11.50
CA ASP A 767 33.17 -7.03 -12.18
C ASP A 767 33.33 -6.85 -13.71
N LEU A 768 32.80 -5.76 -14.28
CA LEU A 768 32.95 -5.39 -15.70
C LEU A 768 34.20 -4.52 -15.95
N CYS A 769 34.60 -3.70 -14.98
CA CYS A 769 35.83 -2.92 -15.04
C CYS A 769 37.05 -3.81 -14.79
N LYS A 770 38.09 -3.66 -15.64
CA LYS A 770 39.31 -4.49 -15.58
C LYS A 770 40.41 -3.92 -14.70
N ASP A 771 40.31 -2.64 -14.36
CA ASP A 771 41.20 -1.94 -13.45
C ASP A 771 40.52 -1.89 -12.08
N GLU A 772 41.28 -2.06 -10.99
CA GLU A 772 40.72 -2.04 -9.64
C GLU A 772 40.13 -0.65 -9.33
N ILE A 773 38.80 -0.57 -9.19
CA ILE A 773 38.11 0.67 -8.80
C ILE A 773 38.42 0.97 -7.33
N ASP A 774 39.54 1.67 -7.11
CA ASP A 774 40.04 2.08 -5.81
C ASP A 774 39.04 3.02 -5.11
N HIS A 775 38.17 3.70 -5.86
CA HIS A 775 37.19 4.67 -5.38
C HIS A 775 35.71 4.25 -5.51
N LEU A 776 35.36 2.95 -5.63
CA LEU A 776 33.99 2.48 -5.95
C LEU A 776 32.85 3.16 -5.13
N LEU A 777 33.02 3.39 -3.83
CA LEU A 777 32.02 4.06 -3.00
C LEU A 777 31.84 5.55 -3.34
N ALA A 778 32.89 6.25 -3.78
CA ALA A 778 32.80 7.61 -4.28
C ALA A 778 32.30 7.63 -5.73
N GLU A 779 32.86 6.80 -6.61
CA GLU A 779 32.44 6.70 -8.01
C GLU A 779 30.98 6.26 -8.16
N PHE A 780 30.42 5.41 -7.29
CA PHE A 780 29.00 5.05 -7.36
C PHE A 780 28.05 6.13 -6.78
N LEU A 781 28.59 7.13 -6.07
CA LEU A 781 27.86 8.33 -5.64
C LEU A 781 28.00 9.47 -6.66
N ASP A 782 29.18 9.63 -7.27
CA ASP A 782 29.50 10.64 -8.29
C ASP A 782 29.03 10.26 -9.72
N ALA A 783 29.00 8.96 -10.08
CA ALA A 783 28.65 8.49 -11.44
C ALA A 783 27.16 8.16 -11.62
N SER A 784 26.29 8.80 -10.81
CA SER A 784 24.84 8.80 -10.99
C SER A 784 24.38 9.37 -12.35
N ALA A 785 25.30 9.95 -13.12
CA ALA A 785 25.20 10.24 -14.55
C ALA A 785 24.86 9.05 -15.47
N LEU A 786 24.93 7.79 -15.00
CA LEU A 786 24.51 6.59 -15.76
C LEU A 786 23.13 6.05 -15.33
N ASN A 787 22.08 6.53 -15.99
CA ASN A 787 20.67 6.12 -15.85
C ASN A 787 20.11 6.36 -14.42
N PRO A 788 19.65 7.60 -14.10
CA PRO A 788 19.55 8.11 -12.73
C PRO A 788 18.41 7.55 -11.83
N ASN A 789 18.00 6.29 -11.98
CA ASN A 789 16.68 5.78 -11.56
C ASN A 789 16.62 4.98 -10.24
N TYR A 790 17.75 4.63 -9.59
CA TYR A 790 17.76 3.52 -8.60
C TYR A 790 18.35 3.82 -7.24
N ILE A 791 17.70 4.75 -6.55
CA ILE A 791 18.16 5.27 -5.27
C ILE A 791 16.85 5.45 -4.39
N GLN A 792 16.77 5.27 -3.03
CA GLN A 792 15.50 5.27 -2.18
C GLN A 792 15.17 6.27 -0.98
N ALA A 793 16.06 7.02 -0.30
CA ALA A 793 15.78 8.35 0.36
C ALA A 793 16.77 9.50 -0.03
N GLY A 794 18.06 9.40 0.37
CA GLY A 794 19.20 10.01 -0.36
C GLY A 794 20.23 9.27 -1.25
N ILE A 795 20.08 8.02 -1.66
CA ILE A 795 18.80 7.35 -1.73
C ILE A 795 17.94 8.02 -2.91
N ASN A 796 16.60 8.16 -2.84
CA ASN A 796 15.59 8.55 -3.89
C ASN A 796 15.70 9.92 -4.58
N CYS A 797 16.71 10.71 -4.28
CA CYS A 797 16.80 12.03 -4.87
C CYS A 797 16.96 11.99 -6.40
N LEU A 798 18.01 11.35 -6.89
CA LEU A 798 18.70 11.68 -8.14
C LEU A 798 17.95 11.60 -9.49
N MET A 799 16.65 11.27 -9.57
CA MET A 799 15.98 11.02 -10.86
C MET A 799 15.25 12.22 -11.48
N ASN A 800 15.78 12.71 -12.62
CA ASN A 800 15.15 13.61 -13.59
C ASN A 800 16.01 13.59 -14.87
N LEU A 801 15.55 13.40 -16.11
CA LEU A 801 14.24 13.08 -16.71
C LEU A 801 14.50 11.91 -17.74
N SER A 802 14.08 11.77 -19.00
CA SER A 802 13.15 12.47 -19.92
C SER A 802 12.87 11.61 -21.17
N THR A 803 11.61 11.47 -21.60
CA THR A 803 11.22 11.80 -23.00
C THR A 803 9.71 11.86 -23.26
N LYS A 804 9.29 13.04 -23.72
CA LYS A 804 8.12 13.37 -24.56
C LYS A 804 7.31 12.19 -25.14
N ASP A 805 6.02 12.12 -24.85
CA ASP A 805 5.01 12.91 -25.60
C ASP A 805 3.66 12.95 -24.83
N CYS A 806 2.70 13.72 -25.36
CA CYS A 806 1.41 14.07 -24.76
C CYS A 806 1.48 14.98 -23.50
N GLY A 807 0.57 15.95 -23.32
CA GLY A 807 -0.51 16.32 -24.23
C GLY A 807 -1.68 17.11 -23.65
N GLY A 808 -1.45 18.01 -22.68
CA GLY A 808 -2.46 18.97 -22.21
C GLY A 808 -3.51 18.40 -21.23
N LEU A 809 -3.25 18.60 -19.94
CA LEU A 809 -4.25 18.72 -18.88
C LEU A 809 -3.84 19.89 -17.96
N GLU A 810 -4.80 20.46 -17.23
CA GLU A 810 -4.69 21.81 -16.66
C GLU A 810 -3.78 21.89 -15.41
N GLN A 811 -3.13 23.05 -15.23
CA GLN A 811 -2.31 23.34 -14.05
C GLN A 811 -3.18 23.67 -12.83
N TYR A 812 -3.01 22.93 -11.74
CA TYR A 812 -3.34 23.44 -10.42
C TYR A 812 -2.26 24.44 -9.98
N ASP A 813 -2.63 25.72 -9.78
CA ASP A 813 -1.67 26.79 -9.51
C ASP A 813 -1.18 26.77 -8.04
N LEU A 814 -0.12 26.01 -7.80
CA LEU A 814 0.51 25.85 -6.48
C LEU A 814 1.17 27.14 -5.94
N ARG A 815 1.28 28.21 -6.73
CA ARG A 815 1.89 29.49 -6.34
C ARG A 815 1.19 30.21 -5.19
N ARG A 816 0.01 29.76 -4.75
CA ARG A 816 -0.64 30.28 -3.54
C ARG A 816 0.07 29.93 -2.24
N TYR A 817 0.94 28.91 -2.21
CA TYR A 817 1.69 28.55 -1.00
C TYR A 817 2.74 29.60 -0.59
N ASP A 818 3.37 30.30 -1.55
CA ASP A 818 4.40 31.33 -1.26
C ASP A 818 3.82 32.66 -0.72
N ILE A 819 2.55 32.95 -1.03
CA ILE A 819 1.95 34.27 -0.82
C ILE A 819 1.51 34.47 0.64
N VAL A 820 1.14 33.40 1.34
CA VAL A 820 0.60 33.48 2.72
C VAL A 820 1.72 33.60 3.77
N PHE A 821 2.90 33.01 3.53
CA PHE A 821 3.97 32.97 4.52
C PHE A 821 4.91 34.19 4.54
N ASN A 822 4.82 35.10 3.57
CA ASN A 822 5.64 36.32 3.52
C ASN A 822 4.91 37.59 4.02
N SER A 823 3.59 37.55 4.23
CA SER A 823 2.80 38.70 4.68
C SER A 823 2.57 38.69 6.20
N GLY A 824 3.64 38.86 6.99
CA GLY A 824 3.56 38.66 8.45
C GLY A 824 4.46 39.51 9.37
N TYR A 825 5.42 40.28 8.86
CA TYR A 825 6.28 41.13 9.70
C TYR A 825 6.70 42.42 8.99
N ASP A 826 5.84 43.44 9.05
CA ASP A 826 6.18 44.83 8.74
C ASP A 826 5.24 45.76 9.54
N GLY A 827 5.65 46.19 10.74
CA GLY A 827 4.84 47.06 11.59
C GLY A 827 5.08 46.97 13.11
N HIS A 828 6.00 47.82 13.60
CA HIS A 828 6.31 48.14 15.00
C HIS A 828 7.10 47.12 15.84
#